data_AF-A0ABD6C8B5-F1
#
_entry.id   AF-A0ABD6C8B5-F1
#
_cell.length_a   1.000
_cell.length_b   1.000
_cell.length_c   1.000
_cell.angle_alpha   90.00
_cell.angle_beta   90.00
_cell.angle_gamma   90.00
#
_symmetry.space_group_name_H-M   'P 1'
#
loop_
_entity.id
_entity.type
_entity.pdbx_description
1 polymer ?
#
loop_
_entity_poly.entity_id
_entity_poly.type
_entity_poly.pdbx_seq_one_letter_code
_entity_poly.pdbx_strand_id
1 'polypeptide(L)'
;MSVRTPIDGLASAEDGGDILDYLLGSEGLGYGSFVDVPDGILRGRGQNDWYEVHLVDEDGDGIIRYIELEASGDSASFSDLKQHLKRHGSPINELFTVIAYRDADEGPLTSPLNDDLTFLRLEQQFSSEDVEVTFDFNYFTVKQFGVEPAYLDYLNDLTVDSGQGRTSLEGDVEDVFSIREVTRSFYQDFGEIFREDLQDAIHGLEDPEENLNAYTRTVVNRVLFLLFIEEKGWLDGDVDYVENRYEDVADEDDKHVYDDFFEPLFFDALSEEGTTELDNLGRIPFLNGGLFERKDIEEDVKIDEAFFDTLLSPEKDDGGEPKGFLRRYKISLRESNPSEQELVVDPEFIGRIFEMFMQEDERSEVGAFYTPKPITAYMTKNALKQHLLGETDITHEEAVSLVSDHTAPESLSDDQIEDINDALRSATVLDPAVGSGAFIIAMLEELVAVSETLDGSRGDDRSRFQLKEDFIADTLYGVDIDAGGIELCKFRVWLHLMQDLDVDHEEFLDANDEFALPNLGFKFFVGNSLVGEHDPTNVEAQQETLTGGLDETLEQIHEVRTKYQTAHGDKKDRLTERLGELTSDLETQLAVEKGNWMTPVAEAAKETFAWTTNIPEVILEGGFDIVIGNPPYEGQSQQDYIGELARFYDEEYDFYKTIPRMRHDLYQKFIIRGWELTREGGVLSYITSNTFYTIGSKQTTRQLLQQNKLLDLLRANPDTFDATVEPAIFALRKQNPDPSCKFNYIDASETEIQEYRSFVQELDSSKSGTERVEPLDLLDSSRGYRVRLQVYKDTLRGAFFEPTEMNLRLHDQFMSRIKGLAEEWEAELQDVTTLKNNVEKINRNHISELDAGDVSIIGLLTLGGQGLTTDKNAKYMAFLEGTEEANELANRNPDFDLNERNENAYKYLDRVISEDRVADSSNLTSDEQLNGIDSSEKATWVPIEKGFRQSDLYYKSKVEYINWSEESLQEIQSHRNGILKNIDYYFEPGVFISRGGFANLRARYTDNRAIDATGSILAPTDPQKLSVKYLTGILNSEVPIHITENFINSTGMETADLRLIPIPIPTEEQRESVETLVEEAIESQRGNRSESLESIQEEVEEIVEQIYQVDLDE
;
A
#
# COMPACT_ATOMS: atom_id res chain seq x y z
N MET A 1 -18.45 -23.00 46.10
CA MET A 1 -19.14 -23.92 47.06
C MET A 1 -19.98 -24.88 46.20
N SER A 2 -19.98 -26.20 46.45
CA SER A 2 -20.67 -27.19 45.59
C SER A 2 -21.97 -27.68 46.23
N VAL A 3 -23.10 -27.52 45.53
CA VAL A 3 -24.44 -27.95 45.99
C VAL A 3 -25.05 -28.93 44.98
N ARG A 4 -25.69 -30.00 45.46
CA ARG A 4 -26.40 -30.98 44.64
C ARG A 4 -27.90 -30.89 44.89
N THR A 5 -28.69 -30.73 43.83
CA THR A 5 -30.15 -30.60 43.92
C THR A 5 -30.82 -31.57 42.95
N PRO A 6 -31.73 -32.44 43.44
CA PRO A 6 -32.49 -33.36 42.58
C PRO A 6 -33.62 -32.65 41.83
N ILE A 7 -33.86 -33.03 40.57
CA ILE A 7 -34.99 -32.53 39.76
C ILE A 7 -35.97 -33.68 39.49
N ASP A 8 -37.22 -33.51 39.93
CA ASP A 8 -38.30 -34.46 39.61
C ASP A 8 -38.65 -34.36 38.12
N GLY A 9 -38.55 -35.48 37.38
CA GLY A 9 -38.89 -35.52 35.94
C GLY A 9 -37.73 -35.33 34.97
N LEU A 10 -36.47 -35.34 35.43
CA LEU A 10 -35.29 -35.22 34.55
C LEU A 10 -35.23 -36.31 33.46
N ALA A 11 -35.76 -37.51 33.73
CA ALA A 11 -35.85 -38.61 32.77
C ALA A 11 -36.93 -38.42 31.69
N SER A 12 -37.78 -37.41 31.81
CA SER A 12 -38.81 -37.04 30.82
C SER A 12 -38.50 -35.73 30.07
N ALA A 13 -37.36 -35.10 30.34
CA ALA A 13 -36.86 -33.99 29.52
C ALA A 13 -36.24 -34.59 28.25
N GLU A 14 -36.87 -34.38 27.10
CA GLU A 14 -36.38 -34.92 25.82
C GLU A 14 -35.34 -34.01 25.16
N ASP A 15 -35.20 -32.74 25.60
CA ASP A 15 -34.14 -31.82 25.21
C ASP A 15 -33.77 -30.79 26.33
N GLY A 16 -32.74 -29.97 26.09
CA GLY A 16 -32.22 -28.99 27.06
C GLY A 16 -33.13 -27.76 27.28
N GLY A 17 -34.15 -27.56 26.43
CA GLY A 17 -35.09 -26.43 26.53
C GLY A 17 -36.07 -26.59 27.69
N ASP A 18 -36.57 -27.80 27.91
CA ASP A 18 -37.49 -28.14 29.02
C ASP A 18 -36.89 -27.81 30.42
N ILE A 19 -35.56 -27.90 30.54
CA ILE A 19 -34.82 -27.65 31.79
C ILE A 19 -34.63 -26.14 32.03
N LEU A 20 -34.39 -25.37 30.97
CA LEU A 20 -34.28 -23.90 31.04
C LEU A 20 -35.63 -23.26 31.35
N ASP A 21 -36.72 -23.75 30.76
CA ASP A 21 -38.08 -23.29 31.09
C ASP A 21 -38.48 -23.66 32.52
N TYR A 22 -37.99 -24.78 33.07
CA TYR A 22 -38.15 -25.12 34.48
C TYR A 22 -37.31 -24.24 35.43
N LEU A 23 -36.17 -23.72 35.00
CA LEU A 23 -35.34 -22.79 35.80
C LEU A 23 -35.84 -21.34 35.73
N LEU A 24 -36.47 -20.95 34.61
CA LEU A 24 -36.88 -19.56 34.32
C LEU A 24 -38.40 -19.33 34.45
N GLY A 25 -39.22 -20.37 34.42
CA GLY A 25 -40.69 -20.31 34.45
C GLY A 25 -41.32 -20.12 35.84
N SER A 26 -42.54 -19.57 35.88
CA SER A 26 -43.26 -19.23 37.12
C SER A 26 -43.81 -20.41 37.94
N GLU A 27 -43.80 -21.63 37.40
CA GLU A 27 -44.12 -22.87 38.15
C GLU A 27 -42.85 -23.70 38.47
N GLY A 28 -41.68 -23.25 38.03
CA GLY A 28 -40.37 -23.86 38.32
C GLY A 28 -39.60 -23.15 39.44
N LEU A 29 -38.41 -23.68 39.78
CA LEU A 29 -37.57 -23.18 40.88
C LEU A 29 -36.94 -21.82 40.51
N GLY A 30 -37.68 -20.72 40.71
CA GLY A 30 -37.22 -19.37 40.36
C GLY A 30 -35.86 -19.00 40.98
N TYR A 31 -35.13 -18.11 40.29
CA TYR A 31 -33.73 -17.68 40.56
C TYR A 31 -33.40 -17.39 42.04
N GLY A 32 -34.37 -16.93 42.84
CA GLY A 32 -34.19 -16.64 44.26
C GLY A 32 -34.17 -17.86 45.20
N SER A 33 -34.36 -19.08 44.70
CA SER A 33 -34.53 -20.29 45.53
C SER A 33 -33.24 -21.10 45.76
N PHE A 34 -32.15 -20.81 45.04
CA PHE A 34 -30.93 -21.61 45.12
C PHE A 34 -29.92 -21.15 46.18
N VAL A 35 -30.09 -19.98 46.79
CA VAL A 35 -29.14 -19.49 47.81
C VAL A 35 -29.85 -18.77 48.97
N ASP A 36 -30.40 -19.53 49.91
CA ASP A 36 -30.56 -19.04 51.29
C ASP A 36 -29.24 -19.33 52.02
N VAL A 37 -28.36 -18.32 52.11
CA VAL A 37 -27.16 -18.43 52.96
C VAL A 37 -27.62 -18.44 54.41
N PRO A 38 -27.29 -19.46 55.22
CA PRO A 38 -27.71 -19.50 56.62
C PRO A 38 -27.25 -18.25 57.37
N ASP A 39 -28.15 -17.64 58.15
CA ASP A 39 -27.85 -16.51 59.02
C ASP A 39 -26.66 -16.87 59.94
N GLY A 40 -25.48 -16.32 59.60
CA GLY A 40 -24.24 -16.58 60.33
C GLY A 40 -22.97 -16.65 59.49
N ILE A 41 -23.06 -16.71 58.15
CA ILE A 41 -21.87 -16.66 57.28
C ILE A 41 -21.59 -15.19 56.88
N LEU A 42 -20.56 -14.60 57.48
CA LEU A 42 -20.03 -13.31 57.05
C LEU A 42 -19.31 -13.50 55.69
N ARG A 43 -19.78 -12.79 54.64
CA ARG A 43 -19.06 -12.68 53.35
C ARG A 43 -17.65 -12.13 53.62
N GLY A 44 -16.66 -13.00 53.55
CA GLY A 44 -15.27 -12.72 53.93
C GLY A 44 -14.36 -12.71 52.72
N ARG A 45 -13.65 -11.58 52.53
CA ARG A 45 -12.56 -11.33 51.59
C ARG A 45 -11.71 -12.57 51.30
N GLY A 46 -11.84 -13.12 50.09
CA GLY A 46 -11.00 -14.18 49.53
C GLY A 46 -11.19 -14.24 48.01
N GLN A 47 -10.10 -14.40 47.27
CA GLN A 47 -9.91 -14.05 45.85
C GLN A 47 -10.68 -14.88 44.78
N ASN A 48 -11.71 -15.67 45.12
CA ASN A 48 -12.39 -16.51 44.11
C ASN A 48 -13.87 -16.67 44.45
N ASP A 49 -14.72 -15.78 43.92
CA ASP A 49 -16.17 -15.84 44.04
C ASP A 49 -16.77 -16.53 42.80
N TRP A 50 -16.74 -17.86 42.80
CA TRP A 50 -17.57 -18.67 41.89
C TRP A 50 -18.34 -19.76 42.64
N TYR A 51 -19.56 -20.01 42.16
CA TYR A 51 -20.49 -20.97 42.72
C TYR A 51 -20.77 -22.07 41.72
N GLU A 52 -20.86 -23.31 42.22
CA GLU A 52 -21.01 -24.49 41.38
C GLU A 52 -22.17 -25.33 41.89
N VAL A 53 -23.10 -25.62 40.99
CA VAL A 53 -24.29 -26.43 41.31
C VAL A 53 -24.33 -27.60 40.35
N HIS A 54 -24.53 -28.79 40.92
CA HIS A 54 -24.71 -30.02 40.15
C HIS A 54 -26.18 -30.43 40.25
N LEU A 55 -26.84 -30.46 39.10
CA LEU A 55 -28.20 -30.97 39.00
C LEU A 55 -28.12 -32.47 38.73
N VAL A 56 -28.78 -33.22 39.60
CA VAL A 56 -28.75 -34.69 39.62
C VAL A 56 -30.18 -35.22 39.52
N ASP A 57 -30.36 -36.44 39.06
CA ASP A 57 -31.66 -37.10 39.11
C ASP A 57 -32.01 -37.62 40.52
N GLU A 58 -33.15 -38.30 40.66
CA GLU A 58 -33.61 -38.89 41.93
C GLU A 58 -32.66 -39.97 42.51
N ASP A 59 -31.81 -40.57 41.67
CA ASP A 59 -30.86 -41.63 42.05
C ASP A 59 -29.44 -41.08 42.36
N GLY A 60 -29.18 -39.80 42.07
CA GLY A 60 -27.96 -39.08 42.44
C GLY A 60 -26.86 -39.07 41.37
N ASP A 61 -27.17 -39.50 40.15
CA ASP A 61 -26.29 -39.44 38.99
C ASP A 61 -26.53 -38.12 38.22
N GLY A 62 -25.45 -37.42 37.88
CA GLY A 62 -25.49 -36.03 37.40
C GLY A 62 -25.42 -35.91 35.89
N ILE A 63 -26.26 -35.03 35.33
CA ILE A 63 -26.30 -34.76 33.88
C ILE A 63 -25.91 -33.31 33.55
N ILE A 64 -26.00 -32.34 34.49
CA ILE A 64 -25.73 -30.92 34.19
C ILE A 64 -24.94 -30.23 35.32
N ARG A 65 -23.87 -29.51 34.92
CA ARG A 65 -22.97 -28.76 35.81
C ARG A 65 -23.08 -27.26 35.50
N TYR A 66 -23.53 -26.48 36.47
CA TYR A 66 -23.74 -25.03 36.37
C TYR A 66 -22.70 -24.26 37.19
N ILE A 67 -22.06 -23.25 36.58
CA ILE A 67 -21.03 -22.42 37.23
C ILE A 67 -21.36 -20.94 37.02
N GLU A 68 -21.47 -20.19 38.12
CA GLU A 68 -21.71 -18.75 38.14
C GLU A 68 -20.47 -18.01 38.64
N LEU A 69 -20.05 -16.97 37.91
CA LEU A 69 -18.89 -16.13 38.21
C LEU A 69 -19.35 -14.71 38.58
N GLU A 70 -19.01 -14.25 39.78
CA GLU A 70 -19.26 -12.86 40.20
C GLU A 70 -17.97 -12.06 39.92
N ALA A 71 -18.01 -11.14 38.96
CA ALA A 71 -16.82 -10.39 38.54
C ALA A 71 -16.44 -9.33 39.59
N SER A 72 -15.46 -9.63 40.45
CA SER A 72 -14.60 -8.57 41.01
C SER A 72 -13.56 -8.24 39.94
N GLY A 73 -13.39 -6.96 39.58
CA GLY A 73 -12.74 -6.46 38.36
C GLY A 73 -11.26 -6.80 38.06
N ASP A 74 -10.74 -7.96 38.46
CA ASP A 74 -9.41 -8.47 38.09
C ASP A 74 -9.52 -9.71 37.19
N SER A 75 -8.77 -9.72 36.09
CA SER A 75 -8.68 -10.77 35.04
C SER A 75 -8.21 -12.16 35.55
N ALA A 76 -7.81 -12.27 36.81
CA ALA A 76 -7.31 -13.50 37.42
C ALA A 76 -8.37 -14.62 37.54
N SER A 77 -9.66 -14.25 37.64
CA SER A 77 -10.77 -15.19 37.87
C SER A 77 -11.01 -16.18 36.72
N PHE A 78 -10.81 -15.74 35.47
CA PHE A 78 -11.04 -16.58 34.27
C PHE A 78 -9.88 -17.57 34.03
N SER A 79 -8.65 -17.12 34.30
CA SER A 79 -7.43 -17.94 34.25
C SER A 79 -7.49 -19.10 35.26
N ASP A 80 -7.94 -18.81 36.49
CA ASP A 80 -8.06 -19.81 37.56
C ASP A 80 -9.15 -20.85 37.27
N LEU A 81 -10.27 -20.45 36.64
CA LEU A 81 -11.31 -21.38 36.15
C LEU A 81 -10.75 -22.34 35.09
N LYS A 82 -10.02 -21.82 34.10
CA LYS A 82 -9.39 -22.62 33.03
C LYS A 82 -8.40 -23.63 33.61
N GLN A 83 -7.64 -23.25 34.63
CA GLN A 83 -6.72 -24.14 35.33
C GLN A 83 -7.45 -25.17 36.21
N HIS A 84 -8.59 -24.82 36.80
CA HIS A 84 -9.45 -25.72 37.56
C HIS A 84 -10.11 -26.79 36.67
N LEU A 85 -10.67 -26.39 35.51
CA LEU A 85 -11.25 -27.29 34.50
C LEU A 85 -10.19 -28.25 33.92
N LYS A 86 -8.99 -27.74 33.60
CA LYS A 86 -7.85 -28.57 33.16
C LYS A 86 -7.39 -29.58 34.22
N ARG A 87 -7.44 -29.23 35.52
CA ARG A 87 -7.01 -30.11 36.62
C ARG A 87 -8.00 -31.23 36.95
N HIS A 88 -9.29 -31.01 36.71
CA HIS A 88 -10.34 -31.97 37.10
C HIS A 88 -10.88 -32.85 35.97
N GLY A 89 -10.41 -32.66 34.72
CA GLY A 89 -10.56 -33.59 33.59
C GLY A 89 -11.98 -34.07 33.34
N SER A 90 -12.71 -33.46 32.40
CA SER A 90 -14.03 -33.98 32.03
C SER A 90 -13.89 -35.12 30.99
N PRO A 91 -14.51 -36.29 31.23
CA PRO A 91 -14.61 -37.34 30.24
C PRO A 91 -15.78 -37.06 29.27
N ILE A 92 -15.48 -36.50 28.10
CA ILE A 92 -16.16 -36.58 26.78
C ILE A 92 -17.71 -36.48 26.65
N ASN A 93 -18.56 -36.57 27.69
CA ASN A 93 -20.03 -36.63 27.55
C ASN A 93 -20.84 -35.81 28.60
N GLU A 94 -20.35 -34.66 29.08
CA GLU A 94 -21.12 -33.78 29.99
C GLU A 94 -21.53 -32.47 29.27
N LEU A 95 -22.79 -32.04 29.42
CA LEU A 95 -23.30 -30.76 28.94
C LEU A 95 -22.87 -29.63 29.90
N PHE A 96 -22.25 -28.58 29.35
CA PHE A 96 -21.79 -27.42 30.11
C PHE A 96 -22.60 -26.17 29.77
N THR A 97 -22.97 -25.39 30.78
CA THR A 97 -23.54 -24.05 30.59
C THR A 97 -22.84 -23.09 31.55
N VAL A 98 -22.15 -22.09 31.01
CA VAL A 98 -21.48 -21.02 31.76
C VAL A 98 -22.19 -19.73 31.42
N ILE A 99 -22.67 -19.01 32.44
CA ILE A 99 -23.30 -17.70 32.25
C ILE A 99 -22.53 -16.68 33.12
N ALA A 100 -22.05 -15.62 32.49
CA ALA A 100 -21.37 -14.51 33.14
C ALA A 100 -22.23 -13.25 32.99
N TYR A 101 -22.46 -12.53 34.10
CA TYR A 101 -23.18 -11.26 34.10
C TYR A 101 -22.30 -10.15 34.71
N ARG A 102 -22.53 -8.91 34.27
CA ARG A 102 -21.98 -7.69 34.85
C ARG A 102 -23.15 -6.75 35.15
N ASP A 103 -23.09 -6.01 36.27
CA ASP A 103 -24.14 -5.04 36.59
C ASP A 103 -24.17 -3.93 35.52
N ALA A 104 -25.38 -3.63 35.05
CA ALA A 104 -25.65 -2.75 33.93
C ALA A 104 -25.20 -1.30 34.21
N ASP A 105 -24.15 -0.84 33.53
CA ASP A 105 -23.90 0.56 33.12
C ASP A 105 -22.52 0.77 32.43
N GLU A 106 -21.74 -0.28 32.14
CA GLU A 106 -20.49 -0.20 31.37
C GLU A 106 -20.59 -1.10 30.12
N GLY A 107 -20.14 -0.60 28.96
CA GLY A 107 -20.30 -1.22 27.62
C GLY A 107 -19.71 -2.63 27.42
N PRO A 108 -19.70 -3.16 26.17
CA PRO A 108 -19.33 -4.55 25.90
C PRO A 108 -17.88 -4.86 26.32
N LEU A 109 -17.63 -6.12 26.71
CA LEU A 109 -16.30 -6.64 27.07
C LEU A 109 -15.32 -6.49 25.90
N THR A 110 -14.42 -5.51 25.96
CA THR A 110 -13.18 -5.54 25.17
C THR A 110 -12.11 -6.30 25.96
N SER A 111 -11.60 -7.39 25.39
CA SER A 111 -10.37 -8.03 25.86
C SER A 111 -9.20 -7.04 25.76
N PRO A 112 -8.36 -6.85 26.79
CA PRO A 112 -7.10 -6.13 26.66
C PRO A 112 -5.99 -7.14 26.34
N LEU A 113 -6.06 -7.79 25.18
CA LEU A 113 -5.00 -8.62 24.62
C LEU A 113 -5.23 -8.67 23.10
N ASN A 114 -4.16 -8.44 22.34
CA ASN A 114 -4.08 -8.36 20.88
C ASN A 114 -4.41 -9.65 20.11
N ASP A 115 -5.17 -10.61 20.65
CA ASP A 115 -5.46 -11.87 19.97
C ASP A 115 -6.93 -12.30 20.17
N ASP A 116 -7.62 -12.49 19.04
CA ASP A 116 -8.77 -13.37 18.76
C ASP A 116 -10.14 -13.18 19.46
N LEU A 117 -11.14 -13.74 18.79
CA LEU A 117 -12.56 -13.59 19.08
C LEU A 117 -13.17 -15.03 18.98
N THR A 118 -14.10 -15.39 19.88
CA THR A 118 -14.60 -16.79 20.10
C THR A 118 -16.12 -16.87 19.97
N PHE A 119 -16.64 -18.00 19.49
CA PHE A 119 -17.99 -18.09 18.94
C PHE A 119 -18.65 -19.49 19.24
N LEU A 120 -19.96 -19.54 19.58
CA LEU A 120 -20.78 -20.71 19.96
C LEU A 120 -21.97 -21.04 19.01
N ARG A 121 -21.98 -22.19 18.31
CA ARG A 121 -23.10 -22.64 17.45
C ARG A 121 -24.20 -23.40 18.22
N LEU A 122 -25.48 -23.19 17.88
CA LEU A 122 -26.61 -24.10 18.21
C LEU A 122 -27.54 -24.27 17.00
N GLU A 123 -27.74 -25.50 16.53
CA GLU A 123 -28.80 -25.84 15.56
C GLU A 123 -29.52 -27.15 15.92
N GLN A 124 -30.85 -27.11 16.02
CA GLN A 124 -31.71 -28.29 15.84
C GLN A 124 -33.01 -27.89 15.15
N GLN A 125 -33.38 -28.58 14.06
CA GLN A 125 -34.64 -28.37 13.35
C GLN A 125 -35.71 -29.36 13.85
N PHE A 126 -36.83 -28.86 14.38
CA PHE A 126 -38.02 -29.65 14.64
C PHE A 126 -39.10 -29.33 13.60
N SER A 127 -39.69 -30.36 12.98
CA SER A 127 -40.96 -30.21 12.24
C SER A 127 -42.10 -30.82 13.04
N SER A 128 -43.13 -30.04 13.39
CA SER A 128 -44.47 -30.57 13.59
C SER A 128 -45.52 -29.56 13.11
N GLU A 129 -46.65 -30.06 12.61
CA GLU A 129 -47.57 -29.43 11.65
C GLU A 129 -48.21 -28.07 12.00
N ASP A 130 -47.88 -27.36 13.08
CA ASP A 130 -48.54 -26.06 13.36
C ASP A 130 -47.71 -24.95 14.06
N VAL A 131 -46.39 -25.08 14.25
CA VAL A 131 -45.55 -23.94 14.70
C VAL A 131 -44.11 -24.06 14.17
N GLU A 132 -43.60 -23.01 13.54
CA GLU A 132 -42.19 -22.84 13.14
C GLU A 132 -41.54 -21.86 14.14
N VAL A 133 -40.54 -22.33 14.91
CA VAL A 133 -39.69 -21.49 15.77
C VAL A 133 -38.24 -21.78 15.39
N THR A 134 -37.56 -20.76 14.89
CA THR A 134 -36.14 -20.79 14.51
C THR A 134 -35.31 -20.20 15.65
N PHE A 135 -34.34 -20.96 16.16
CA PHE A 135 -33.25 -20.41 16.97
C PHE A 135 -31.99 -20.42 16.11
N ASP A 136 -31.52 -19.24 15.75
CA ASP A 136 -30.29 -19.02 15.00
C ASP A 136 -29.22 -18.57 16.00
N PHE A 137 -28.25 -19.45 16.29
CA PHE A 137 -27.00 -19.03 16.92
C PHE A 137 -25.87 -19.45 16.01
N ASN A 138 -25.65 -18.62 15.00
CA ASN A 138 -24.39 -18.56 14.28
C ASN A 138 -23.36 -17.97 15.18
N TYR A 139 -22.25 -18.68 15.29
CA TYR A 139 -21.09 -18.01 15.74
C TYR A 139 -19.79 -18.55 15.07
N PHE A 140 -19.06 -17.67 14.36
CA PHE A 140 -17.59 -17.63 14.13
C PHE A 140 -17.10 -16.17 14.05
N THR A 141 -15.91 -15.88 14.62
CA THR A 141 -15.17 -14.66 14.24
C THR A 141 -13.99 -15.07 13.44
N VAL A 142 -13.73 -14.24 12.45
CA VAL A 142 -12.41 -13.97 11.95
C VAL A 142 -12.19 -12.48 12.19
N LYS A 143 -11.10 -12.10 12.85
CA LYS A 143 -10.58 -10.74 12.71
C LYS A 143 -9.19 -10.81 12.13
N GLN A 144 -9.10 -10.21 10.94
CA GLN A 144 -7.95 -10.07 10.06
C GLN A 144 -6.84 -9.29 10.74
N PHE A 145 -5.67 -9.90 10.85
CA PHE A 145 -4.41 -9.16 10.90
C PHE A 145 -3.34 -10.04 10.23
N GLY A 146 -2.78 -9.55 9.12
CA GLY A 146 -1.63 -10.13 8.44
C GLY A 146 -1.92 -11.33 7.52
N VAL A 147 -3.06 -11.35 6.82
CA VAL A 147 -3.33 -12.32 5.74
C VAL A 147 -3.28 -11.57 4.41
N GLU A 148 -2.43 -12.02 3.48
CA GLU A 148 -2.33 -11.40 2.16
C GLU A 148 -3.67 -11.48 1.40
N PRO A 149 -4.02 -10.48 0.57
CA PRO A 149 -5.31 -10.41 -0.13
C PRO A 149 -5.68 -11.64 -0.99
N ALA A 150 -4.69 -12.37 -1.51
CA ALA A 150 -4.90 -13.45 -2.47
C ALA A 150 -5.28 -14.81 -1.83
N TYR A 151 -5.59 -14.85 -0.53
CA TYR A 151 -6.27 -15.98 0.12
C TYR A 151 -7.80 -15.81 0.21
N LEU A 152 -8.30 -14.60 -0.08
CA LEU A 152 -9.73 -14.26 -0.02
C LEU A 152 -10.49 -14.71 -1.27
N ASP A 153 -9.82 -14.82 -2.43
CA ASP A 153 -10.46 -15.22 -3.69
C ASP A 153 -10.88 -16.69 -3.67
N TYR A 154 -10.09 -17.56 -3.04
CA TYR A 154 -10.37 -19.00 -2.91
C TYR A 154 -11.60 -19.30 -2.03
N LEU A 155 -11.90 -18.41 -1.09
CA LEU A 155 -13.09 -18.46 -0.23
C LEU A 155 -14.37 -18.01 -0.96
N ASN A 156 -14.23 -17.16 -1.99
CA ASN A 156 -15.35 -16.59 -2.72
C ASN A 156 -15.81 -17.45 -3.90
N ASP A 157 -14.94 -18.25 -4.53
CA ASP A 157 -15.34 -19.25 -5.54
C ASP A 157 -16.22 -20.38 -4.96
N LEU A 158 -16.29 -20.50 -3.63
CA LEU A 158 -17.21 -21.38 -2.92
C LEU A 158 -18.62 -20.78 -2.76
N THR A 159 -18.91 -19.58 -3.28
CA THR A 159 -20.25 -19.00 -3.27
C THR A 159 -21.19 -19.81 -4.19
N VAL A 160 -22.08 -20.57 -3.55
CA VAL A 160 -23.03 -21.44 -4.22
C VAL A 160 -24.07 -20.63 -4.99
N ASP A 161 -24.01 -20.71 -6.31
CA ASP A 161 -25.12 -20.36 -7.19
C ASP A 161 -26.31 -21.27 -6.85
N SER A 162 -27.38 -20.63 -6.34
CA SER A 162 -28.54 -21.30 -5.73
C SER A 162 -29.38 -22.05 -6.77
N GLY A 163 -28.94 -23.24 -7.17
CA GLY A 163 -29.66 -24.09 -8.12
C GLY A 163 -29.59 -25.59 -7.88
N GLN A 164 -28.54 -26.11 -7.24
CA GLN A 164 -28.41 -27.54 -6.96
C GLN A 164 -27.85 -27.78 -5.56
N GLY A 165 -28.61 -28.48 -4.72
CA GLY A 165 -28.27 -28.73 -3.33
C GLY A 165 -26.97 -29.50 -3.16
N ARG A 166 -26.00 -28.87 -2.50
CA ARG A 166 -24.92 -29.53 -1.75
C ARG A 166 -25.22 -29.42 -0.26
N THR A 167 -25.02 -30.51 0.46
CA THR A 167 -25.32 -30.68 1.89
C THR A 167 -24.02 -30.84 2.68
N SER A 168 -23.33 -29.76 3.02
CA SER A 168 -22.50 -29.60 4.25
C SER A 168 -21.54 -28.40 4.12
N LEU A 169 -21.90 -27.24 4.70
CA LEU A 169 -20.99 -26.09 4.89
C LEU A 169 -19.83 -26.38 5.86
N GLU A 170 -19.88 -27.52 6.57
CA GLU A 170 -19.00 -27.87 7.69
C GLU A 170 -17.63 -28.41 7.23
N GLY A 171 -17.58 -29.15 6.11
CA GLY A 171 -16.32 -29.61 5.51
C GLY A 171 -15.58 -28.47 4.81
N ASP A 172 -16.31 -27.66 4.05
CA ASP A 172 -15.74 -26.59 3.22
C ASP A 172 -14.98 -25.53 4.05
N VAL A 173 -15.37 -25.29 5.32
CA VAL A 173 -14.70 -24.33 6.20
C VAL A 173 -13.42 -24.92 6.82
N GLU A 174 -13.44 -26.17 7.29
CA GLU A 174 -12.25 -26.84 7.84
C GLU A 174 -11.17 -27.04 6.77
N ASP A 175 -11.58 -27.35 5.54
CA ASP A 175 -10.68 -27.49 4.38
C ASP A 175 -9.97 -26.16 4.07
N VAL A 176 -10.71 -25.03 4.07
CA VAL A 176 -10.12 -23.70 3.80
C VAL A 176 -9.11 -23.27 4.86
N PHE A 177 -9.41 -23.46 6.15
CA PHE A 177 -8.46 -23.08 7.21
C PHE A 177 -7.20 -23.95 7.20
N SER A 178 -7.32 -25.23 6.84
CA SER A 178 -6.19 -26.14 6.68
C SER A 178 -5.29 -25.70 5.52
N ILE A 179 -5.88 -25.37 4.36
CA ILE A 179 -5.14 -24.83 3.20
C ILE A 179 -4.37 -23.56 3.57
N ARG A 180 -4.98 -22.68 4.38
CA ARG A 180 -4.34 -21.43 4.84
C ARG A 180 -3.09 -21.69 5.69
N GLU A 181 -3.13 -22.64 6.63
CA GLU A 181 -1.97 -22.98 7.45
C GLU A 181 -0.88 -23.70 6.64
N VAL A 182 -1.28 -24.64 5.79
CA VAL A 182 -0.39 -25.38 4.89
C VAL A 182 0.36 -24.43 3.96
N THR A 183 -0.35 -23.47 3.37
CA THR A 183 0.26 -22.48 2.48
C THR A 183 1.24 -21.56 3.20
N ARG A 184 0.90 -21.07 4.40
CA ARG A 184 1.83 -20.23 5.17
C ARG A 184 3.11 -20.99 5.53
N SER A 185 2.98 -22.25 5.95
CA SER A 185 4.14 -23.11 6.23
C SER A 185 4.97 -23.32 4.97
N PHE A 186 4.32 -23.65 3.84
CA PHE A 186 4.98 -23.82 2.54
C PHE A 186 5.91 -22.65 2.23
N TYR A 187 5.38 -21.44 2.34
CA TYR A 187 6.10 -20.22 2.00
C TYR A 187 7.33 -19.97 2.88
N GLN A 188 7.19 -20.17 4.19
CA GLN A 188 8.30 -20.00 5.13
C GLN A 188 9.38 -21.08 4.91
N ASP A 189 8.95 -22.34 4.82
CA ASP A 189 9.83 -23.49 4.71
C ASP A 189 10.61 -23.47 3.39
N PHE A 190 9.97 -23.08 2.28
CA PHE A 190 10.63 -23.01 0.98
C PHE A 190 11.66 -21.89 0.89
N GLY A 191 11.38 -20.73 1.50
CA GLY A 191 12.31 -19.60 1.50
C GLY A 191 13.60 -19.89 2.27
N GLU A 192 13.55 -20.74 3.31
CA GLU A 192 14.74 -21.22 4.02
C GLU A 192 15.51 -22.25 3.18
N ILE A 193 14.83 -23.28 2.66
CA ILE A 193 15.40 -24.32 1.80
C ILE A 193 16.08 -23.72 0.56
N PHE A 194 15.46 -22.72 -0.07
CA PHE A 194 15.99 -22.08 -1.26
C PHE A 194 17.33 -21.36 -1.00
N ARG A 195 17.44 -20.66 0.14
CA ARG A 195 18.62 -19.83 0.47
C ARG A 195 19.78 -20.64 1.03
N GLU A 196 19.50 -21.74 1.72
CA GLU A 196 20.52 -22.58 2.34
C GLU A 196 20.80 -23.80 1.47
N ASP A 197 19.86 -24.74 1.39
CA ASP A 197 20.10 -26.06 0.81
C ASP A 197 20.27 -26.05 -0.72
N LEU A 198 19.42 -25.32 -1.45
CA LEU A 198 19.42 -25.35 -2.92
C LEU A 198 20.59 -24.58 -3.54
N GLN A 199 20.96 -23.43 -2.98
CA GLN A 199 22.08 -22.64 -3.48
C GLN A 199 23.43 -23.32 -3.21
N ASP A 200 23.60 -23.95 -2.05
CA ASP A 200 24.84 -24.65 -1.67
C ASP A 200 25.10 -25.92 -2.53
N ALA A 201 24.06 -26.46 -3.17
CA ALA A 201 24.14 -27.66 -4.00
C ALA A 201 24.54 -27.38 -5.47
N ILE A 202 24.72 -26.12 -5.88
CA ILE A 202 25.08 -25.76 -7.26
C ILE A 202 26.55 -25.33 -7.34
N HIS A 203 27.31 -25.96 -8.24
CA HIS A 203 28.74 -25.74 -8.43
C HIS A 203 29.11 -25.49 -9.90
N GLY A 204 30.24 -24.82 -10.13
CA GLY A 204 30.79 -24.64 -11.48
C GLY A 204 30.17 -23.50 -12.30
N LEU A 205 29.26 -22.72 -11.71
CA LEU A 205 28.67 -21.53 -12.34
C LEU A 205 29.70 -20.42 -12.53
N GLU A 206 29.68 -19.76 -13.69
CA GLU A 206 30.50 -18.57 -13.96
C GLU A 206 29.99 -17.37 -13.14
N ASP A 207 30.89 -16.63 -12.49
CA ASP A 207 30.59 -15.52 -11.57
C ASP A 207 29.43 -15.82 -10.60
N PRO A 208 29.59 -16.80 -9.69
CA PRO A 208 28.51 -17.29 -8.84
C PRO A 208 27.98 -16.23 -7.86
N GLU A 209 28.80 -15.23 -7.48
CA GLU A 209 28.34 -14.12 -6.64
C GLU A 209 27.21 -13.28 -7.31
N GLU A 210 27.18 -13.23 -8.65
CA GLU A 210 26.15 -12.49 -9.40
C GLU A 210 25.06 -13.44 -9.95
N ASN A 211 25.41 -14.66 -10.33
CA ASN A 211 24.51 -15.53 -11.10
C ASN A 211 23.81 -16.64 -10.29
N LEU A 212 24.30 -16.99 -9.10
CA LEU A 212 23.82 -18.17 -8.36
C LEU A 212 22.33 -18.11 -8.07
N ASN A 213 21.83 -16.98 -7.53
CA ASN A 213 20.42 -16.81 -7.21
C ASN A 213 19.52 -16.97 -8.46
N ALA A 214 19.86 -16.28 -9.55
CA ALA A 214 19.11 -16.34 -10.81
C ALA A 214 19.11 -17.75 -11.43
N TYR A 215 20.23 -18.45 -11.35
CA TYR A 215 20.34 -19.81 -11.85
C TYR A 215 19.55 -20.81 -10.99
N THR A 216 19.67 -20.76 -9.66
CA THR A 216 18.85 -21.57 -8.74
C THR A 216 17.36 -21.37 -9.03
N ARG A 217 16.92 -20.13 -9.24
CA ARG A 217 15.53 -19.83 -9.65
C ARG A 217 15.17 -20.51 -10.98
N THR A 218 16.04 -20.43 -11.99
CA THR A 218 15.78 -21.04 -13.29
C THR A 218 15.57 -22.56 -13.18
N VAL A 219 16.40 -23.25 -12.41
CA VAL A 219 16.27 -24.71 -12.20
C VAL A 219 14.98 -25.04 -11.46
N VAL A 220 14.65 -24.29 -10.40
CA VAL A 220 13.38 -24.46 -9.68
C VAL A 220 12.17 -24.20 -10.59
N ASN A 221 12.20 -23.15 -11.43
CA ASN A 221 11.15 -22.85 -12.41
C ASN A 221 10.92 -24.03 -13.35
N ARG A 222 11.99 -24.63 -13.87
CA ARG A 222 11.90 -25.80 -14.74
C ARG A 222 11.24 -26.98 -14.03
N VAL A 223 11.66 -27.29 -12.79
CA VAL A 223 11.05 -28.39 -12.00
C VAL A 223 9.58 -28.12 -11.72
N LEU A 224 9.20 -26.92 -11.26
CA LEU A 224 7.81 -26.58 -11.01
C LEU A 224 6.96 -26.62 -12.29
N PHE A 225 7.53 -26.22 -13.43
CA PHE A 225 6.85 -26.33 -14.72
C PHE A 225 6.58 -27.79 -15.08
N LEU A 226 7.54 -28.69 -14.84
CA LEU A 226 7.34 -30.13 -15.08
C LEU A 226 6.21 -30.69 -14.23
N LEU A 227 6.17 -30.34 -12.94
CA LEU A 227 5.09 -30.74 -12.04
C LEU A 227 3.73 -30.19 -12.50
N PHE A 228 3.70 -28.99 -13.09
CA PHE A 228 2.48 -28.42 -13.66
C PHE A 228 2.01 -29.20 -14.91
N ILE A 229 2.90 -29.54 -15.84
CA ILE A 229 2.52 -30.20 -17.10
C ILE A 229 2.31 -31.72 -16.97
N GLU A 230 2.94 -32.38 -15.99
CA GLU A 230 2.79 -33.82 -15.80
C GLU A 230 1.35 -34.18 -15.42
N GLU A 231 0.64 -33.32 -14.69
CA GLU A 231 -0.77 -33.54 -14.34
C GLU A 231 -1.71 -33.63 -15.56
N LYS A 232 -1.31 -33.02 -16.68
CA LYS A 232 -2.01 -33.14 -17.97
C LYS A 232 -1.70 -34.47 -18.69
N GLY A 233 -0.78 -35.27 -18.15
CA GLY A 233 -0.30 -36.54 -18.70
C GLY A 233 0.63 -36.35 -19.90
N TRP A 234 1.19 -35.16 -20.11
CA TRP A 234 1.99 -34.86 -21.29
C TRP A 234 3.39 -35.51 -21.25
N LEU A 235 3.88 -35.89 -20.07
CA LEU A 235 5.17 -36.56 -19.91
C LEU A 235 4.98 -38.09 -19.93
N ASP A 236 5.19 -38.73 -21.10
CA ASP A 236 5.07 -40.19 -21.29
C ASP A 236 3.71 -40.80 -20.89
N GLY A 237 2.64 -39.99 -20.84
CA GLY A 237 1.31 -40.41 -20.36
C GLY A 237 1.22 -40.61 -18.85
N ASP A 238 2.24 -40.21 -18.08
CA ASP A 238 2.34 -40.35 -16.64
C ASP A 238 1.99 -39.03 -15.94
N VAL A 239 1.14 -39.11 -14.91
CA VAL A 239 0.68 -37.96 -14.12
C VAL A 239 1.52 -37.71 -12.88
N ASP A 240 2.43 -38.62 -12.55
CA ASP A 240 3.41 -38.51 -11.46
C ASP A 240 4.83 -38.72 -12.03
N TYR A 241 5.07 -38.27 -13.28
CA TYR A 241 6.26 -38.59 -14.07
C TYR A 241 7.57 -38.21 -13.37
N VAL A 242 7.67 -36.97 -12.87
CA VAL A 242 8.88 -36.44 -12.23
C VAL A 242 9.20 -37.23 -10.97
N GLU A 243 8.19 -37.53 -10.16
CA GLU A 243 8.36 -38.30 -8.93
C GLU A 243 8.79 -39.75 -9.22
N ASN A 244 8.11 -40.42 -10.16
CA ASN A 244 8.38 -41.80 -10.53
C ASN A 244 9.79 -41.95 -11.12
N ARG A 245 10.19 -41.04 -12.01
CA ARG A 245 11.51 -41.09 -12.65
C ARG A 245 12.64 -40.68 -11.72
N TYR A 246 12.40 -39.73 -10.81
CA TYR A 246 13.35 -39.42 -9.76
C TYR A 246 13.65 -40.65 -8.89
N GLU A 247 12.63 -41.40 -8.46
CA GLU A 247 12.83 -42.63 -7.67
C GLU A 247 13.61 -43.70 -8.43
N ASP A 248 13.22 -43.96 -9.69
CA ASP A 248 13.88 -44.96 -10.53
C ASP A 248 15.39 -44.67 -10.70
N VAL A 249 15.77 -43.40 -10.78
CA VAL A 249 17.17 -42.98 -10.96
C VAL A 249 17.92 -42.91 -9.63
N ALA A 250 17.29 -42.39 -8.58
CA ALA A 250 17.88 -42.28 -7.24
C ALA A 250 18.16 -43.65 -6.59
N ASP A 251 17.37 -44.69 -6.93
CA ASP A 251 17.57 -46.06 -6.46
C ASP A 251 18.75 -46.80 -7.14
N GLU A 252 19.30 -46.25 -8.22
CA GLU A 252 20.43 -46.83 -8.95
C GLU A 252 21.79 -46.23 -8.51
N ASP A 253 22.59 -47.01 -7.78
CA ASP A 253 23.92 -46.60 -7.25
C ASP A 253 24.93 -46.03 -8.28
N ASP A 254 24.71 -46.27 -9.59
CA ASP A 254 25.62 -45.89 -10.68
C ASP A 254 25.09 -44.70 -11.51
N LYS A 255 23.98 -44.07 -11.13
CA LYS A 255 23.36 -42.94 -11.84
C LYS A 255 23.33 -41.67 -10.98
N HIS A 256 23.24 -40.53 -11.66
CA HIS A 256 23.11 -39.20 -11.08
C HIS A 256 21.79 -38.55 -11.50
N VAL A 257 21.00 -38.02 -10.57
CA VAL A 257 19.64 -37.52 -10.87
C VAL A 257 19.68 -36.34 -11.84
N TYR A 258 20.66 -35.45 -11.70
CA TYR A 258 20.81 -34.33 -12.64
C TYR A 258 21.29 -34.83 -14.01
N ASP A 259 22.45 -35.48 -14.08
CA ASP A 259 23.12 -35.85 -15.34
C ASP A 259 22.36 -36.92 -16.15
N ASP A 260 21.66 -37.86 -15.48
CA ASP A 260 20.99 -38.99 -16.15
C ASP A 260 19.47 -38.81 -16.33
N PHE A 261 18.85 -37.82 -15.66
CA PHE A 261 17.42 -37.53 -15.78
C PHE A 261 17.11 -36.08 -16.13
N PHE A 262 17.38 -35.11 -15.25
CA PHE A 262 16.95 -33.72 -15.48
C PHE A 262 17.68 -33.02 -16.64
N GLU A 263 19.00 -33.18 -16.77
CA GLU A 263 19.76 -32.57 -17.87
C GLU A 263 19.28 -33.09 -19.24
N PRO A 264 19.16 -34.42 -19.48
CA PRO A 264 18.57 -34.94 -20.72
C PRO A 264 17.11 -34.53 -20.92
N LEU A 265 16.30 -34.48 -19.85
CA LEU A 265 14.90 -34.08 -19.96
C LEU A 265 14.77 -32.61 -20.38
N PHE A 266 15.56 -31.72 -19.78
CA PHE A 266 15.54 -30.30 -20.12
C PHE A 266 16.08 -30.02 -21.52
N PHE A 267 17.27 -30.52 -21.84
CA PHE A 267 18.01 -30.05 -23.01
C PHE A 267 17.91 -30.97 -24.23
N ASP A 268 17.68 -32.26 -24.04
CA ASP A 268 17.61 -33.22 -25.15
C ASP A 268 16.15 -33.58 -25.51
N ALA A 269 15.22 -33.51 -24.55
CA ALA A 269 13.80 -33.80 -24.80
C ALA A 269 12.96 -32.54 -25.01
N LEU A 270 12.82 -31.70 -23.98
CA LEU A 270 11.90 -30.56 -24.02
C LEU A 270 12.39 -29.40 -24.91
N SER A 271 13.70 -29.36 -25.19
CA SER A 271 14.33 -28.30 -26.00
C SER A 271 14.57 -28.67 -27.47
N GLU A 272 14.56 -29.96 -27.87
CA GLU A 272 14.78 -30.38 -29.26
C GLU A 272 13.47 -30.51 -30.05
N GLU A 273 13.43 -29.99 -31.27
CA GLU A 273 12.23 -30.04 -32.13
C GLU A 273 11.77 -31.48 -32.40
N GLY A 274 10.48 -31.76 -32.20
CA GLY A 274 9.87 -33.07 -32.44
C GLY A 274 9.66 -33.90 -31.17
N THR A 275 9.15 -35.12 -31.33
CA THR A 275 8.95 -36.05 -30.22
C THR A 275 10.24 -36.79 -29.91
N THR A 276 10.72 -36.66 -28.68
CA THR A 276 11.86 -37.44 -28.20
C THR A 276 11.38 -38.79 -27.70
N GLU A 277 11.95 -39.86 -28.26
CA GLU A 277 11.71 -41.24 -27.84
C GLU A 277 13.02 -41.84 -27.30
N LEU A 278 13.23 -41.74 -26.00
CA LEU A 278 14.43 -42.27 -25.34
C LEU A 278 14.05 -43.40 -24.37
N ASP A 279 14.85 -44.48 -24.34
CA ASP A 279 14.59 -45.65 -23.49
C ASP A 279 14.51 -45.28 -21.98
N ASN A 280 15.21 -44.22 -21.55
CA ASN A 280 15.23 -43.72 -20.17
C ASN A 280 14.15 -42.67 -19.86
N LEU A 281 13.69 -41.88 -20.84
CA LEU A 281 12.72 -40.80 -20.62
C LEU A 281 11.30 -41.12 -21.11
N GLY A 282 11.13 -42.06 -22.03
CA GLY A 282 9.84 -42.33 -22.67
C GLY A 282 9.56 -41.42 -23.86
N ARG A 283 8.28 -41.18 -24.17
CA ARG A 283 7.82 -40.27 -25.22
C ARG A 283 7.54 -38.89 -24.64
N ILE A 284 8.40 -37.93 -24.95
CA ILE A 284 8.31 -36.58 -24.39
C ILE A 284 8.05 -35.56 -25.51
N PRO A 285 7.07 -34.65 -25.33
CA PRO A 285 6.80 -33.58 -26.28
C PRO A 285 7.89 -32.51 -26.26
N PHE A 286 7.86 -31.69 -27.30
CA PHE A 286 8.62 -30.47 -27.42
C PHE A 286 7.79 -29.32 -26.87
N LEU A 287 8.34 -28.59 -25.92
CA LEU A 287 7.66 -27.46 -25.29
C LEU A 287 8.44 -26.16 -25.42
N ASN A 288 9.69 -26.21 -25.89
CA ASN A 288 10.65 -25.11 -25.86
C ASN A 288 10.04 -23.71 -26.09
N GLY A 289 10.47 -22.75 -25.30
CA GLY A 289 10.11 -21.33 -25.37
C GLY A 289 11.16 -20.42 -24.74
N GLY A 290 12.41 -20.90 -24.66
CA GLY A 290 13.49 -20.23 -23.92
C GLY A 290 13.63 -20.64 -22.45
N LEU A 291 12.62 -21.31 -21.86
CA LEU A 291 12.72 -21.87 -20.49
C LEU A 291 13.71 -23.04 -20.41
N PHE A 292 13.60 -23.98 -21.34
CA PHE A 292 14.42 -25.22 -21.40
C PHE A 292 15.63 -25.09 -22.32
N GLU A 293 15.84 -23.92 -22.92
CA GLU A 293 17.00 -23.65 -23.76
C GLU A 293 18.27 -23.55 -22.91
N ARG A 294 19.34 -24.23 -23.33
CA ARG A 294 20.63 -24.21 -22.65
C ARG A 294 21.32 -22.85 -22.87
N LYS A 295 21.60 -22.14 -21.78
CA LYS A 295 22.37 -20.88 -21.80
C LYS A 295 23.87 -21.17 -21.67
N ASP A 296 24.71 -20.25 -22.16
CA ASP A 296 26.19 -20.39 -22.13
C ASP A 296 26.72 -20.63 -20.69
N ILE A 297 26.10 -20.00 -19.69
CA ILE A 297 26.46 -20.15 -18.27
C ILE A 297 26.19 -21.57 -17.72
N GLU A 298 25.43 -22.41 -18.45
CA GLU A 298 25.01 -23.76 -18.06
C GLU A 298 25.90 -24.87 -18.67
N GLU A 299 26.96 -24.52 -19.40
CA GLU A 299 27.85 -25.50 -20.04
C GLU A 299 28.65 -26.33 -19.03
N ASP A 300 29.15 -25.71 -17.95
CA ASP A 300 30.08 -26.32 -16.97
C ASP A 300 29.45 -26.53 -15.56
N VAL A 301 28.14 -26.31 -15.43
CA VAL A 301 27.43 -26.36 -14.14
C VAL A 301 27.20 -27.80 -13.68
N LYS A 302 27.35 -28.03 -12.38
CA LYS A 302 27.02 -29.30 -11.71
C LYS A 302 26.06 -29.05 -10.56
N ILE A 303 25.05 -29.89 -10.46
CA ILE A 303 24.08 -29.85 -9.37
C ILE A 303 24.23 -31.14 -8.56
N ASP A 304 24.49 -31.00 -7.25
CA ASP A 304 24.59 -32.13 -6.34
C ASP A 304 23.21 -32.78 -6.13
N GLU A 305 23.19 -34.10 -5.87
CA GLU A 305 21.95 -34.87 -5.58
C GLU A 305 21.12 -34.23 -4.46
N ALA A 306 21.78 -33.61 -3.49
CA ALA A 306 21.16 -32.89 -2.37
C ALA A 306 20.12 -31.86 -2.81
N PHE A 307 20.29 -31.26 -4.00
CA PHE A 307 19.32 -30.33 -4.56
C PHE A 307 17.97 -31.01 -4.80
N PHE A 308 17.99 -32.12 -5.53
CA PHE A 308 16.77 -32.85 -5.92
C PHE A 308 16.23 -33.68 -4.76
N ASP A 309 17.09 -34.20 -3.87
CA ASP A 309 16.65 -34.86 -2.64
C ASP A 309 15.85 -33.91 -1.75
N THR A 310 16.30 -32.67 -1.60
CA THR A 310 15.60 -31.67 -0.79
C THR A 310 14.23 -31.33 -1.39
N LEU A 311 14.07 -31.39 -2.70
CA LEU A 311 12.80 -31.10 -3.38
C LEU A 311 11.87 -32.31 -3.47
N LEU A 312 12.40 -33.49 -3.79
CA LEU A 312 11.63 -34.63 -4.30
C LEU A 312 11.83 -35.94 -3.52
N SER A 313 12.63 -35.98 -2.46
CA SER A 313 12.89 -37.24 -1.75
C SER A 313 11.61 -37.86 -1.13
N PRO A 314 11.33 -39.17 -1.35
CA PRO A 314 10.24 -39.89 -0.72
C PRO A 314 10.57 -40.35 0.71
N GLU A 315 11.82 -40.18 1.17
CA GLU A 315 12.21 -40.55 2.53
C GLU A 315 11.34 -39.82 3.54
N LYS A 316 10.97 -40.48 4.64
CA LYS A 316 10.18 -39.85 5.69
C LYS A 316 11.07 -39.21 6.75
N ASP A 317 10.65 -38.06 7.25
CA ASP A 317 11.24 -37.41 8.42
C ASP A 317 10.85 -38.12 9.73
N ASP A 318 11.31 -37.59 10.87
CA ASP A 318 11.01 -38.13 12.20
C ASP A 318 9.50 -38.04 12.56
N GLY A 319 8.74 -37.20 11.85
CA GLY A 319 7.29 -37.01 11.97
C GLY A 319 6.46 -37.97 11.11
N GLY A 320 7.07 -38.61 10.11
CA GLY A 320 6.41 -39.52 9.17
C GLY A 320 5.98 -38.86 7.85
N GLU A 321 6.32 -37.60 7.63
CA GLU A 321 6.08 -36.84 6.40
C GLU A 321 7.25 -37.00 5.42
N PRO A 322 7.05 -36.91 4.09
CA PRO A 322 8.16 -36.92 3.13
C PRO A 322 9.21 -35.83 3.45
N LYS A 323 10.49 -36.07 3.14
CA LYS A 323 11.56 -35.08 3.28
C LYS A 323 11.56 -34.11 2.10
N GLY A 324 11.26 -34.63 0.91
CA GLY A 324 11.11 -33.83 -0.31
C GLY A 324 10.09 -32.74 -0.09
N PHE A 325 10.53 -31.49 -0.24
CA PHE A 325 9.70 -30.32 -0.03
C PHE A 325 8.44 -30.33 -0.91
N LEU A 326 8.56 -30.53 -2.22
CA LEU A 326 7.41 -30.49 -3.14
C LEU A 326 6.46 -31.68 -2.92
N ARG A 327 6.98 -32.83 -2.50
CA ARG A 327 6.18 -34.02 -2.16
C ARG A 327 5.35 -33.87 -0.88
N ARG A 328 5.85 -33.09 0.10
CA ARG A 328 5.11 -32.82 1.34
C ARG A 328 3.80 -32.09 1.09
N TYR A 329 3.76 -31.23 0.09
CA TYR A 329 2.64 -30.34 -0.17
C TYR A 329 1.73 -30.76 -1.32
N LYS A 330 2.07 -31.85 -2.03
CA LYS A 330 1.29 -32.43 -3.14
C LYS A 330 0.55 -31.39 -3.98
N ILE A 331 1.29 -30.79 -4.89
CA ILE A 331 0.78 -29.80 -5.85
C ILE A 331 -0.28 -30.46 -6.74
N SER A 332 -1.46 -29.85 -6.86
CA SER A 332 -2.51 -30.27 -7.78
C SER A 332 -3.11 -29.11 -8.61
N LEU A 333 -3.44 -29.36 -9.88
CA LEU A 333 -4.21 -28.51 -10.80
C LEU A 333 -5.73 -28.60 -10.61
N ARG A 334 -6.23 -29.57 -9.85
CA ARG A 334 -7.68 -29.82 -9.77
C ARG A 334 -8.32 -29.00 -8.65
N GLU A 335 -9.16 -28.04 -9.03
CA GLU A 335 -10.01 -27.25 -8.11
C GLU A 335 -11.00 -28.10 -7.28
N SER A 336 -11.13 -29.41 -7.55
CA SER A 336 -12.18 -30.24 -6.97
C SER A 336 -11.68 -31.11 -5.80
N ASN A 337 -12.01 -30.65 -4.58
CA ASN A 337 -11.85 -31.24 -3.25
C ASN A 337 -10.39 -31.43 -2.76
N PRO A 338 -9.83 -30.39 -2.11
CA PRO A 338 -8.56 -30.46 -1.41
C PRO A 338 -8.68 -31.42 -0.22
N SER A 339 -7.80 -32.41 -0.13
CA SER A 339 -7.53 -33.05 1.17
C SER A 339 -6.64 -32.13 2.03
N GLU A 340 -6.57 -32.35 3.35
CA GLU A 340 -5.78 -31.54 4.31
C GLU A 340 -4.29 -31.32 3.94
N GLN A 341 -3.75 -32.02 2.94
CA GLN A 341 -2.35 -31.99 2.51
C GLN A 341 -2.15 -31.65 1.01
N GLU A 342 -3.20 -31.42 0.23
CA GLU A 342 -3.10 -31.10 -1.21
C GLU A 342 -3.18 -29.59 -1.45
N LEU A 343 -2.14 -29.04 -2.04
CA LEU A 343 -2.05 -27.63 -2.41
C LEU A 343 -2.58 -27.46 -3.84
N VAL A 344 -3.73 -26.79 -3.98
CA VAL A 344 -4.23 -26.42 -5.31
C VAL A 344 -3.42 -25.24 -5.82
N VAL A 345 -2.70 -25.45 -6.92
CA VAL A 345 -1.74 -24.49 -7.46
C VAL A 345 -2.34 -23.76 -8.66
N ASP A 346 -2.87 -22.57 -8.40
CA ASP A 346 -3.13 -21.56 -9.41
C ASP A 346 -1.78 -20.99 -9.91
N PRO A 347 -1.60 -20.68 -11.20
CA PRO A 347 -0.49 -19.84 -11.68
C PRO A 347 -0.18 -18.59 -10.81
N GLU A 348 -1.18 -18.03 -10.13
CA GLU A 348 -1.03 -16.97 -9.13
C GLU A 348 -0.29 -17.42 -7.87
N PHE A 349 -0.53 -18.65 -7.39
CA PHE A 349 0.18 -19.26 -6.26
C PHE A 349 1.67 -19.36 -6.54
N ILE A 350 2.03 -19.85 -7.73
CA ILE A 350 3.44 -19.99 -8.12
C ILE A 350 4.11 -18.63 -8.22
N GLY A 351 3.44 -17.62 -8.78
CA GLY A 351 3.94 -16.24 -8.79
C GLY A 351 4.36 -15.73 -7.41
N ARG A 352 3.51 -15.95 -6.40
CA ARG A 352 3.78 -15.54 -5.01
C ARG A 352 4.93 -16.29 -4.34
N ILE A 353 5.06 -17.59 -4.61
CA ILE A 353 6.20 -18.38 -4.13
C ILE A 353 7.51 -17.72 -4.56
N PHE A 354 7.57 -17.28 -5.81
CA PHE A 354 8.78 -16.68 -6.35
C PHE A 354 9.07 -15.29 -5.81
N GLU A 355 8.05 -14.49 -5.55
CA GLU A 355 8.19 -13.16 -4.93
C GLU A 355 8.75 -13.24 -3.49
N MET A 356 8.52 -14.35 -2.79
CA MET A 356 9.12 -14.60 -1.47
C MET A 356 10.62 -14.94 -1.50
N PHE A 357 11.18 -15.29 -2.65
CA PHE A 357 12.65 -15.43 -2.79
C PHE A 357 13.38 -14.09 -2.93
N MET A 358 12.66 -12.97 -3.01
CA MET A 358 13.27 -11.64 -2.88
C MET A 358 13.54 -11.35 -1.40
N GLN A 359 14.74 -10.89 -1.05
CA GLN A 359 15.14 -10.71 0.34
C GLN A 359 14.27 -9.65 1.05
N GLU A 360 14.01 -9.79 2.36
CA GLU A 360 13.30 -8.75 3.15
C GLU A 360 14.00 -7.39 3.05
N ASP A 361 15.34 -7.38 2.98
CA ASP A 361 16.14 -6.17 2.77
C ASP A 361 15.97 -5.61 1.34
N GLU A 362 15.82 -6.46 0.31
CA GLU A 362 15.59 -6.06 -1.09
C GLU A 362 14.16 -5.51 -1.30
N ARG A 363 13.13 -6.04 -0.63
CA ARG A 363 11.74 -5.55 -0.77
C ARG A 363 11.58 -4.09 -0.35
N SER A 364 12.23 -3.70 0.74
CA SER A 364 12.20 -2.32 1.24
C SER A 364 13.14 -1.36 0.49
N GLU A 365 14.24 -1.87 -0.08
CA GLU A 365 15.20 -1.09 -0.86
C GLU A 365 14.80 -0.90 -2.34
N VAL A 366 14.04 -1.85 -2.92
CA VAL A 366 13.58 -1.85 -4.33
C VAL A 366 12.13 -1.35 -4.46
N GLY A 367 11.33 -1.39 -3.39
CA GLY A 367 9.95 -0.90 -3.39
C GLY A 367 8.97 -1.78 -4.17
N ALA A 368 9.29 -3.06 -4.36
CA ALA A 368 8.45 -4.04 -5.07
C ALA A 368 7.36 -4.58 -4.13
N PHE A 369 6.14 -4.03 -4.24
CA PHE A 369 4.96 -4.51 -3.52
C PHE A 369 3.97 -5.15 -4.51
N TYR A 370 3.50 -6.36 -4.21
CA TYR A 370 2.47 -7.04 -5.01
C TYR A 370 1.20 -6.18 -5.05
N THR A 371 0.62 -6.07 -6.24
CA THR A 371 -0.67 -5.36 -6.40
C THR A 371 -1.79 -6.39 -6.26
N PRO A 372 -2.69 -6.26 -5.27
CA PRO A 372 -3.80 -7.19 -5.07
C PRO A 372 -4.66 -7.39 -6.32
N LYS A 373 -5.13 -8.63 -6.56
CA LYS A 373 -5.97 -9.00 -7.72
C LYS A 373 -7.21 -8.11 -7.92
N PRO A 374 -7.94 -7.67 -6.88
CA PRO A 374 -9.09 -6.80 -7.09
C PRO A 374 -8.69 -5.43 -7.65
N ILE A 375 -7.49 -4.94 -7.30
CA ILE A 375 -6.95 -3.67 -7.81
C ILE A 375 -6.46 -3.83 -9.24
N THR A 376 -5.69 -4.88 -9.53
CA THR A 376 -5.23 -5.13 -10.91
C THR A 376 -6.43 -5.32 -11.83
N ALA A 377 -7.43 -6.11 -11.43
CA ALA A 377 -8.67 -6.30 -12.17
C ALA A 377 -9.46 -4.99 -12.35
N TYR A 378 -9.63 -4.18 -11.29
CA TYR A 378 -10.29 -2.87 -11.41
C TYR A 378 -9.58 -1.97 -12.42
N MET A 379 -8.26 -1.85 -12.32
CA MET A 379 -7.46 -0.96 -13.17
C MET A 379 -7.42 -1.45 -14.62
N THR A 380 -7.26 -2.75 -14.88
CA THR A 380 -7.24 -3.30 -16.24
C THR A 380 -8.61 -3.17 -16.91
N LYS A 381 -9.69 -3.51 -16.19
CA LYS A 381 -11.07 -3.29 -16.65
C LYS A 381 -11.33 -1.83 -16.97
N ASN A 382 -10.95 -0.92 -16.08
CA ASN A 382 -11.16 0.50 -16.33
C ASN A 382 -10.31 1.00 -17.51
N ALA A 383 -9.04 0.62 -17.62
CA ALA A 383 -8.19 1.01 -18.74
C ALA A 383 -8.73 0.49 -20.09
N LEU A 384 -9.15 -0.77 -20.15
CA LEU A 384 -9.73 -1.38 -21.35
C LEU A 384 -11.05 -0.72 -21.75
N LYS A 385 -11.95 -0.47 -20.78
CA LYS A 385 -13.18 0.30 -20.98
C LYS A 385 -12.88 1.67 -21.61
N GLN A 386 -11.89 2.38 -21.07
CA GLN A 386 -11.51 3.70 -21.57
C GLN A 386 -10.88 3.63 -22.96
N HIS A 387 -10.10 2.60 -23.28
CA HIS A 387 -9.57 2.36 -24.63
C HIS A 387 -10.69 2.14 -25.65
N LEU A 388 -11.63 1.23 -25.36
CA LEU A 388 -12.77 0.96 -26.23
C LEU A 388 -13.64 2.20 -26.48
N LEU A 389 -13.91 3.01 -25.45
CA LEU A 389 -14.63 4.28 -25.57
C LEU A 389 -13.85 5.36 -26.34
N GLY A 390 -12.54 5.17 -26.54
CA GLY A 390 -11.73 6.07 -27.33
C GLY A 390 -11.62 5.70 -28.81
N GLU A 391 -11.58 4.40 -29.10
CA GLU A 391 -11.36 3.90 -30.46
C GLU A 391 -12.65 3.54 -31.19
N THR A 392 -13.76 3.35 -30.47
CA THR A 392 -15.04 2.91 -31.05
C THR A 392 -16.18 3.88 -30.73
N ASP A 393 -17.25 3.81 -31.52
CA ASP A 393 -18.47 4.63 -31.35
C ASP A 393 -19.50 4.00 -30.37
N ILE A 394 -19.07 3.11 -29.49
CA ILE A 394 -19.97 2.47 -28.50
C ILE A 394 -20.34 3.42 -27.37
N THR A 395 -21.50 3.17 -26.76
CA THR A 395 -21.94 3.91 -25.58
C THR A 395 -21.22 3.45 -24.31
N HIS A 396 -21.24 4.29 -23.27
CA HIS A 396 -20.66 3.93 -21.97
C HIS A 396 -21.31 2.67 -21.37
N GLU A 397 -22.63 2.54 -21.46
CA GLU A 397 -23.40 1.39 -21.00
C GLU A 397 -22.96 0.10 -21.72
N GLU A 398 -22.77 0.17 -23.05
CA GLU A 398 -22.27 -0.97 -23.83
C GLU A 398 -20.84 -1.36 -23.44
N ALA A 399 -19.95 -0.39 -23.22
CA ALA A 399 -18.58 -0.66 -22.78
C ALA A 399 -18.52 -1.28 -21.37
N VAL A 400 -19.37 -0.81 -20.45
CA VAL A 400 -19.48 -1.38 -19.09
C VAL A 400 -20.01 -2.82 -19.15
N SER A 401 -21.07 -3.08 -19.92
CA SER A 401 -21.64 -4.43 -20.07
C SER A 401 -20.61 -5.42 -20.65
N LEU A 402 -19.75 -4.97 -21.57
CA LEU A 402 -18.68 -5.80 -22.14
C LEU A 402 -17.56 -6.10 -21.14
N VAL A 403 -17.08 -5.09 -20.39
CA VAL A 403 -15.84 -5.21 -19.59
C VAL A 403 -16.11 -5.57 -18.12
N SER A 404 -17.20 -5.05 -17.54
CA SER A 404 -17.58 -5.35 -16.15
C SER A 404 -18.37 -6.65 -16.07
N ASP A 405 -19.41 -6.79 -16.89
CA ASP A 405 -20.37 -7.89 -16.81
C ASP A 405 -20.04 -9.04 -17.76
N HIS A 406 -19.05 -8.86 -18.65
CA HIS A 406 -18.68 -9.83 -19.70
C HIS A 406 -19.90 -10.35 -20.48
N THR A 407 -20.75 -9.41 -20.89
CA THR A 407 -21.97 -9.69 -21.67
C THR A 407 -21.99 -8.85 -22.95
N ALA A 408 -22.30 -9.47 -24.08
CA ALA A 408 -22.45 -8.78 -25.36
C ALA A 408 -23.85 -8.12 -25.40
N PRO A 409 -23.94 -6.77 -25.40
CA PRO A 409 -25.23 -6.09 -25.49
C PRO A 409 -25.94 -6.42 -26.82
N GLU A 410 -27.24 -6.75 -26.76
CA GLU A 410 -28.06 -6.95 -27.96
C GLU A 410 -28.19 -5.68 -28.83
N SER A 411 -27.81 -4.51 -28.31
CA SER A 411 -27.83 -3.23 -29.02
C SER A 411 -26.68 -3.06 -30.02
N LEU A 412 -25.58 -3.81 -29.87
CA LEU A 412 -24.41 -3.69 -30.72
C LEU A 412 -24.73 -4.14 -32.15
N SER A 413 -24.35 -3.31 -33.13
CA SER A 413 -24.40 -3.68 -34.54
C SER A 413 -23.20 -4.55 -34.95
N ASP A 414 -23.33 -5.30 -36.05
CA ASP A 414 -22.24 -6.10 -36.61
C ASP A 414 -20.97 -5.27 -36.90
N ASP A 415 -21.15 -4.04 -37.38
CA ASP A 415 -20.05 -3.12 -37.67
C ASP A 415 -19.35 -2.70 -36.37
N GLN A 416 -20.11 -2.37 -35.31
CA GLN A 416 -19.53 -2.02 -34.01
C GLN A 416 -18.79 -3.21 -33.36
N ILE A 417 -19.28 -4.44 -33.52
CA ILE A 417 -18.59 -5.64 -33.01
C ILE A 417 -17.25 -5.84 -33.75
N GLU A 418 -17.22 -5.58 -35.06
CA GLU A 418 -15.98 -5.62 -35.84
C GLU A 418 -15.01 -4.52 -35.38
N ASP A 419 -15.50 -3.28 -35.19
CA ASP A 419 -14.68 -2.17 -34.66
C ASP A 419 -14.12 -2.49 -33.26
N ILE A 420 -14.91 -3.11 -32.37
CA ILE A 420 -14.43 -3.55 -31.04
C ILE A 420 -13.35 -4.62 -31.18
N ASN A 421 -13.58 -5.65 -32.00
CA ASN A 421 -12.62 -6.73 -32.20
C ASN A 421 -11.29 -6.21 -32.76
N ASP A 422 -11.35 -5.27 -33.72
CA ASP A 422 -10.18 -4.62 -34.27
C ASP A 422 -9.46 -3.80 -33.18
N ALA A 423 -10.20 -3.02 -32.38
CA ALA A 423 -9.64 -2.23 -31.28
C ALA A 423 -9.00 -3.08 -30.17
N LEU A 424 -9.50 -4.29 -29.92
CA LEU A 424 -8.91 -5.26 -28.98
C LEU A 424 -7.61 -5.85 -29.53
N ARG A 425 -7.62 -6.32 -30.79
CA ARG A 425 -6.48 -6.99 -31.42
C ARG A 425 -5.33 -6.04 -31.73
N SER A 426 -5.63 -4.79 -32.09
CA SER A 426 -4.61 -3.79 -32.39
C SER A 426 -4.10 -3.04 -31.15
N ALA A 427 -4.66 -3.30 -29.97
CA ALA A 427 -4.24 -2.63 -28.75
C ALA A 427 -2.77 -2.96 -28.43
N THR A 428 -2.04 -1.99 -27.91
CA THR A 428 -0.70 -2.12 -27.37
C THR A 428 -0.69 -1.68 -25.91
N VAL A 429 -0.36 -2.61 -25.02
CA VAL A 429 -0.39 -2.42 -23.57
C VAL A 429 1.03 -2.54 -23.02
N LEU A 430 1.46 -1.54 -22.26
CA LEU A 430 2.77 -1.54 -21.61
C LEU A 430 2.65 -1.45 -20.09
N ASP A 431 3.39 -2.31 -19.40
CA ASP A 431 3.82 -2.06 -18.02
C ASP A 431 5.33 -1.74 -17.96
N PRO A 432 5.73 -0.48 -17.69
CA PRO A 432 7.14 -0.07 -17.68
C PRO A 432 7.88 -0.41 -16.38
N ALA A 433 7.19 -1.01 -15.39
CA ALA A 433 7.76 -1.55 -14.16
C ALA A 433 7.04 -2.86 -13.84
N VAL A 434 7.13 -3.82 -14.78
CA VAL A 434 6.23 -4.98 -14.87
C VAL A 434 6.32 -5.91 -13.68
N GLY A 435 7.45 -5.95 -12.97
CA GLY A 435 7.70 -6.86 -11.87
C GLY A 435 7.38 -8.30 -12.27
N SER A 436 6.58 -8.98 -11.45
CA SER A 436 6.11 -10.35 -11.72
C SER A 436 5.01 -10.45 -12.78
N GLY A 437 4.56 -9.35 -13.39
CA GLY A 437 3.56 -9.37 -14.47
C GLY A 437 2.10 -9.38 -14.02
N ALA A 438 1.76 -8.95 -12.80
CA ALA A 438 0.38 -8.97 -12.29
C ALA A 438 -0.61 -8.20 -13.19
N PHE A 439 -0.24 -7.01 -13.69
CA PHE A 439 -1.08 -6.25 -14.63
C PHE A 439 -1.14 -6.87 -16.03
N ILE A 440 -0.07 -7.51 -16.48
CA ILE A 440 -0.02 -8.19 -17.78
C ILE A 440 -1.00 -9.37 -17.79
N ILE A 441 -0.96 -10.20 -16.74
CA ILE A 441 -1.88 -11.33 -16.58
C ILE A 441 -3.32 -10.83 -16.45
N ALA A 442 -3.56 -9.83 -15.59
CA ALA A 442 -4.90 -9.28 -15.43
C ALA A 442 -5.44 -8.67 -16.74
N MET A 443 -4.59 -8.01 -17.54
CA MET A 443 -5.01 -7.48 -18.83
C MET A 443 -5.29 -8.59 -19.85
N LEU A 444 -4.45 -9.64 -19.89
CA LEU A 444 -4.65 -10.80 -20.74
C LEU A 444 -6.02 -11.46 -20.49
N GLU A 445 -6.34 -11.73 -19.24
CA GLU A 445 -7.62 -12.34 -18.87
C GLU A 445 -8.81 -11.45 -19.24
N GLU A 446 -8.70 -10.13 -19.07
CA GLU A 446 -9.77 -9.20 -19.47
C GLU A 446 -9.94 -9.12 -21.00
N LEU A 447 -8.85 -9.09 -21.78
CA LEU A 447 -8.91 -9.11 -23.25
C LEU A 447 -9.57 -10.39 -23.77
N VAL A 448 -9.21 -11.55 -23.19
CA VAL A 448 -9.79 -12.85 -23.52
C VAL A 448 -11.28 -12.87 -23.17
N ALA A 449 -11.65 -12.48 -21.95
CA ALA A 449 -13.04 -12.49 -21.50
C ALA A 449 -13.96 -11.62 -22.38
N VAL A 450 -13.49 -10.44 -22.79
CA VAL A 450 -14.25 -9.58 -23.71
C VAL A 450 -14.33 -10.21 -25.10
N SER A 451 -13.24 -10.79 -25.62
CA SER A 451 -13.24 -11.45 -26.93
C SER A 451 -14.17 -12.67 -26.97
N GLU A 452 -14.15 -13.53 -25.94
CA GLU A 452 -15.03 -14.71 -25.83
C GLU A 452 -16.50 -14.31 -25.86
N THR A 453 -16.83 -13.24 -25.15
CA THR A 453 -18.18 -12.68 -25.09
C THR A 453 -18.68 -12.26 -26.48
N LEU A 454 -17.80 -11.67 -27.30
CA LEU A 454 -18.10 -11.27 -28.67
C LEU A 454 -18.14 -12.47 -29.63
N ASP A 455 -17.21 -13.40 -29.48
CA ASP A 455 -17.08 -14.60 -30.32
C ASP A 455 -18.26 -15.56 -30.13
N GLY A 456 -18.73 -15.74 -28.90
CA GLY A 456 -19.94 -16.50 -28.58
C GLY A 456 -21.22 -15.94 -29.24
N SER A 457 -21.25 -14.63 -29.52
CA SER A 457 -22.38 -13.99 -30.23
C SER A 457 -22.37 -14.27 -31.75
N ARG A 458 -21.20 -14.57 -32.32
CA ARG A 458 -21.00 -14.82 -33.76
C ARG A 458 -20.82 -16.31 -34.11
N GLY A 459 -20.65 -17.17 -33.12
CA GLY A 459 -20.38 -18.59 -33.31
C GLY A 459 -18.97 -18.83 -33.86
N ASP A 460 -18.00 -18.05 -33.41
CA ASP A 460 -16.58 -18.33 -33.61
C ASP A 460 -16.14 -19.42 -32.63
N ASP A 461 -15.36 -20.39 -33.11
CA ASP A 461 -14.98 -21.62 -32.37
C ASP A 461 -13.53 -21.55 -31.84
N ARG A 462 -12.92 -20.35 -31.81
CA ARG A 462 -11.56 -20.17 -31.27
C ARG A 462 -11.50 -20.57 -29.79
N SER A 463 -10.47 -21.31 -29.42
CA SER A 463 -10.26 -21.70 -28.02
C SER A 463 -9.67 -20.56 -27.20
N ARG A 464 -9.84 -20.59 -25.88
CA ARG A 464 -9.16 -19.67 -24.94
C ARG A 464 -7.65 -19.66 -25.14
N PHE A 465 -7.05 -20.83 -25.39
CA PHE A 465 -5.64 -20.95 -25.71
C PHE A 465 -5.25 -20.09 -26.93
N GLN A 466 -6.00 -20.18 -28.03
CA GLN A 466 -5.74 -19.41 -29.25
C GLN A 466 -5.89 -17.90 -29.02
N LEU A 467 -6.92 -17.48 -28.26
CA LEU A 467 -7.10 -16.08 -27.90
C LEU A 467 -5.93 -15.55 -27.06
N LYS A 468 -5.49 -16.32 -26.06
CA LYS A 468 -4.34 -15.97 -25.22
C LYS A 468 -3.07 -15.86 -26.04
N GLU A 469 -2.83 -16.82 -26.93
CA GLU A 469 -1.68 -16.82 -27.84
C GLU A 469 -1.64 -15.55 -28.69
N ASP A 470 -2.76 -15.20 -29.35
CA ASP A 470 -2.89 -13.99 -30.17
C ASP A 470 -2.59 -12.71 -29.36
N PHE A 471 -3.19 -12.55 -28.18
CA PHE A 471 -2.99 -11.33 -27.36
C PHE A 471 -1.57 -11.24 -26.76
N ILE A 472 -0.97 -12.35 -26.36
CA ILE A 472 0.44 -12.38 -25.92
C ILE A 472 1.36 -12.00 -27.10
N ALA A 473 1.03 -12.46 -28.30
CA ALA A 473 1.82 -12.22 -29.50
C ALA A 473 1.77 -10.76 -29.98
N ASP A 474 0.66 -10.05 -29.83
CA ASP A 474 0.50 -8.73 -30.47
C ASP A 474 0.33 -7.58 -29.48
N THR A 475 -0.28 -7.82 -28.31
CA THR A 475 -0.82 -6.74 -27.46
C THR A 475 0.04 -6.39 -26.25
N LEU A 476 0.69 -7.36 -25.60
CA LEU A 476 1.24 -7.18 -24.25
C LEU A 476 2.76 -6.94 -24.24
N TYR A 477 3.21 -5.90 -23.54
CA TYR A 477 4.62 -5.52 -23.40
C TYR A 477 4.96 -5.19 -21.95
N GLY A 478 6.18 -5.50 -21.52
CA GLY A 478 6.66 -5.17 -20.19
C GLY A 478 8.15 -4.89 -20.12
N VAL A 479 8.54 -3.99 -19.23
CA VAL A 479 9.95 -3.68 -18.96
C VAL A 479 10.19 -3.68 -17.45
N ASP A 480 11.27 -4.30 -17.00
CA ASP A 480 11.72 -4.23 -15.61
C ASP A 480 13.25 -4.08 -15.56
N ILE A 481 13.74 -3.42 -14.52
CA ILE A 481 15.18 -3.34 -14.27
C ILE A 481 15.72 -4.67 -13.72
N ASP A 482 14.89 -5.43 -13.01
CA ASP A 482 15.23 -6.74 -12.48
C ASP A 482 15.00 -7.85 -13.52
N ALA A 483 16.08 -8.54 -13.89
CA ALA A 483 16.02 -9.72 -14.74
C ALA A 483 15.19 -10.85 -14.10
N GLY A 484 15.21 -10.97 -12.76
CA GLY A 484 14.42 -11.96 -12.03
C GLY A 484 12.91 -11.75 -12.20
N GLY A 485 12.44 -10.50 -12.08
CA GLY A 485 11.06 -10.11 -12.35
C GLY A 485 10.60 -10.46 -13.77
N ILE A 486 11.43 -10.16 -14.78
CA ILE A 486 11.11 -10.49 -16.17
C ILE A 486 10.99 -11.99 -16.43
N GLU A 487 11.90 -12.81 -15.89
CA GLU A 487 11.82 -14.26 -16.03
C GLU A 487 10.57 -14.82 -15.34
N LEU A 488 10.19 -14.25 -14.19
CA LEU A 488 8.95 -14.61 -13.49
C LEU A 488 7.71 -14.21 -14.28
N CYS A 489 7.70 -13.01 -14.88
CA CYS A 489 6.61 -12.56 -15.74
C CYS A 489 6.41 -13.50 -16.93
N LYS A 490 7.49 -13.84 -17.66
CA LYS A 490 7.44 -14.81 -18.77
C LYS A 490 6.90 -16.16 -18.31
N PHE A 491 7.39 -16.64 -17.16
CA PHE A 491 6.96 -17.90 -16.58
C PHE A 491 5.47 -17.94 -16.28
N ARG A 492 4.92 -16.87 -15.65
CA ARG A 492 3.49 -16.77 -15.37
C ARG A 492 2.65 -16.68 -16.64
N VAL A 493 3.14 -16.00 -17.67
CA VAL A 493 2.47 -15.93 -18.98
C VAL A 493 2.38 -17.32 -19.62
N TRP A 494 3.46 -18.12 -19.58
CA TRP A 494 3.45 -19.50 -20.08
C TRP A 494 2.49 -20.40 -19.31
N LEU A 495 2.45 -20.30 -17.98
CA LEU A 495 1.50 -21.07 -17.16
C LEU A 495 0.04 -20.73 -17.51
N HIS A 496 -0.29 -19.44 -17.62
CA HIS A 496 -1.65 -19.01 -17.99
C HIS A 496 -2.04 -19.43 -19.40
N LEU A 497 -1.09 -19.51 -20.33
CA LEU A 497 -1.32 -20.03 -21.68
C LEU A 497 -1.61 -21.54 -21.63
N MET A 498 -0.75 -22.32 -20.96
CA MET A 498 -0.83 -23.78 -20.93
C MET A 498 -1.99 -24.32 -20.10
N GLN A 499 -2.48 -23.58 -19.11
CA GLN A 499 -3.64 -23.96 -18.30
C GLN A 499 -4.87 -24.28 -19.16
N ASP A 500 -5.11 -23.46 -20.19
CA ASP A 500 -6.28 -23.54 -21.09
C ASP A 500 -6.08 -24.53 -22.25
N LEU A 501 -4.94 -25.21 -22.33
CA LEU A 501 -4.69 -26.28 -23.29
C LEU A 501 -5.23 -27.61 -22.73
N ASP A 502 -6.28 -28.14 -23.38
CA ASP A 502 -6.95 -29.40 -23.03
C ASP A 502 -6.82 -30.41 -24.17
N VAL A 503 -5.61 -30.96 -24.32
CA VAL A 503 -5.27 -31.98 -25.33
C VAL A 503 -4.67 -33.20 -24.64
N ASP A 504 -4.97 -34.39 -25.16
CA ASP A 504 -4.38 -35.62 -24.64
C ASP A 504 -2.93 -35.78 -25.12
N HIS A 505 -2.20 -36.71 -24.49
CA HIS A 505 -0.78 -36.94 -24.77
C HIS A 505 -0.52 -37.27 -26.25
N GLU A 506 -1.38 -38.04 -26.91
CA GLU A 506 -1.15 -38.41 -28.32
C GLU A 506 -1.43 -37.22 -29.24
N GLU A 507 -2.47 -36.44 -28.96
CA GLU A 507 -2.81 -35.22 -29.69
C GLU A 507 -1.71 -34.16 -29.56
N PHE A 508 -1.13 -33.99 -28.36
CA PHE A 508 0.01 -33.10 -28.16
C PHE A 508 1.19 -33.53 -29.03
N LEU A 509 1.55 -34.81 -29.01
CA LEU A 509 2.68 -35.32 -29.78
C LEU A 509 2.46 -35.23 -31.29
N ASP A 510 1.23 -35.39 -31.76
CA ASP A 510 0.86 -35.27 -33.17
C ASP A 510 0.94 -33.81 -33.68
N ALA A 511 0.73 -32.82 -32.80
CA ALA A 511 0.74 -31.39 -33.10
C ALA A 511 1.79 -30.61 -32.27
N ASN A 512 2.93 -31.24 -32.04
CA ASN A 512 3.96 -30.77 -31.11
C ASN A 512 4.45 -29.33 -31.38
N ASP A 513 4.61 -28.96 -32.65
CA ASP A 513 5.05 -27.62 -33.05
C ASP A 513 3.95 -26.54 -32.85
N GLU A 514 2.68 -26.92 -32.79
CA GLU A 514 1.53 -26.01 -32.60
C GLU A 514 1.33 -25.64 -31.13
N PHE A 515 1.75 -26.51 -30.20
CA PHE A 515 1.59 -26.31 -28.76
C PHE A 515 2.91 -25.94 -28.05
N ALA A 516 3.97 -25.69 -28.81
CA ALA A 516 5.25 -25.22 -28.28
C ALA A 516 5.10 -23.84 -27.62
N LEU A 517 5.91 -23.55 -26.60
CA LEU A 517 5.83 -22.27 -25.90
C LEU A 517 6.32 -21.12 -26.81
N PRO A 518 5.58 -20.00 -26.87
CA PRO A 518 6.00 -18.87 -27.66
C PRO A 518 7.24 -18.20 -27.06
N ASN A 519 8.12 -17.70 -27.93
CA ASN A 519 9.28 -16.92 -27.51
C ASN A 519 8.87 -15.50 -27.12
N LEU A 520 9.02 -15.18 -25.83
CA LEU A 520 8.59 -13.89 -25.26
C LEU A 520 9.69 -12.81 -25.19
N GLY A 521 10.87 -13.08 -25.76
CA GLY A 521 12.06 -12.22 -25.65
C GLY A 521 11.92 -10.81 -26.23
N PHE A 522 10.92 -10.56 -27.09
CA PHE A 522 10.64 -9.25 -27.67
C PHE A 522 9.37 -8.59 -27.10
N LYS A 523 8.81 -9.15 -26.02
CA LYS A 523 7.66 -8.60 -25.31
C LYS A 523 8.02 -8.13 -23.91
N PHE A 524 8.87 -8.90 -23.23
CA PHE A 524 9.32 -8.60 -21.87
C PHE A 524 10.83 -8.38 -21.84
N PHE A 525 11.24 -7.15 -21.52
CA PHE A 525 12.63 -6.71 -21.60
C PHE A 525 13.23 -6.36 -20.24
N VAL A 526 14.52 -6.68 -20.09
CA VAL A 526 15.31 -6.19 -18.96
C VAL A 526 15.94 -4.85 -19.32
N GLY A 527 15.71 -3.82 -18.51
CA GLY A 527 16.34 -2.52 -18.65
C GLY A 527 15.68 -1.41 -17.85
N ASN A 528 16.39 -0.29 -17.72
CA ASN A 528 15.87 0.88 -17.02
C ASN A 528 14.91 1.68 -17.94
N SER A 529 13.61 1.45 -17.78
CA SER A 529 12.53 2.09 -18.55
C SER A 529 12.50 3.62 -18.42
N LEU A 530 13.05 4.19 -17.34
CA LEU A 530 13.12 5.63 -17.11
C LEU A 530 14.26 6.33 -17.86
N VAL A 531 15.29 5.59 -18.29
CA VAL A 531 16.55 6.19 -18.79
C VAL A 531 16.88 5.71 -20.19
N GLY A 532 16.94 6.66 -21.12
CA GLY A 532 17.31 6.38 -22.50
C GLY A 532 17.05 7.58 -23.38
N GLU A 533 16.06 7.46 -24.25
CA GLU A 533 15.63 8.51 -25.16
C GLU A 533 14.66 9.47 -24.47
N HIS A 534 14.81 10.76 -24.74
CA HIS A 534 13.83 11.77 -24.37
C HIS A 534 12.65 11.75 -25.34
N ASP A 535 11.43 11.74 -24.80
CA ASP A 535 10.17 11.77 -25.55
C ASP A 535 10.20 10.88 -26.81
N PRO A 536 10.42 9.56 -26.64
CA PRO A 536 10.72 8.65 -27.75
C PRO A 536 9.59 8.55 -28.79
N THR A 537 8.36 8.93 -28.40
CA THR A 537 7.16 8.86 -29.23
C THR A 537 6.96 10.10 -30.12
N ASN A 538 7.81 11.13 -29.98
CA ASN A 538 7.66 12.38 -30.72
C ASN A 538 8.36 12.32 -32.09
N VAL A 539 7.67 11.68 -33.03
CA VAL A 539 8.15 11.35 -34.38
C VAL A 539 8.39 12.59 -35.26
N GLU A 540 7.75 13.74 -34.98
CA GLU A 540 7.93 14.98 -35.77
C GLU A 540 9.38 15.50 -35.70
N ALA A 541 10.08 15.31 -34.59
CA ALA A 541 11.50 15.65 -34.47
C ALA A 541 12.42 14.70 -35.26
N GLN A 542 11.96 13.49 -35.58
CA GLN A 542 12.74 12.46 -36.27
C GLN A 542 12.53 12.49 -37.80
N GLN A 543 11.37 12.98 -38.28
CA GLN A 543 11.00 12.98 -39.71
C GLN A 543 11.76 13.97 -40.61
N GLU A 544 12.35 15.06 -40.11
CA GLU A 544 13.13 15.98 -40.97
C GLU A 544 14.39 15.32 -41.57
N THR A 545 14.79 14.15 -41.05
CA THR A 545 16.03 13.44 -41.39
C THR A 545 15.84 12.13 -42.17
N LEU A 546 14.61 11.62 -42.32
CA LEU A 546 14.39 10.25 -42.81
C LEU A 546 14.51 10.15 -44.35
N THR A 547 15.58 9.48 -44.79
CA THR A 547 15.76 8.96 -46.14
C THR A 547 14.88 7.73 -46.38
N GLY A 548 14.35 7.55 -47.60
CA GLY A 548 13.47 6.42 -47.92
C GLY A 548 14.10 5.05 -47.63
N GLY A 549 13.33 4.17 -46.97
CA GLY A 549 13.74 2.82 -46.57
C GLY A 549 13.28 2.40 -45.16
N LEU A 550 12.92 3.36 -44.29
CA LEU A 550 12.50 3.09 -42.91
C LEU A 550 11.26 2.19 -42.82
N ASP A 551 10.18 2.54 -43.52
CA ASP A 551 8.94 1.75 -43.51
C ASP A 551 9.19 0.29 -43.93
N GLU A 552 10.07 0.07 -44.90
CA GLU A 552 10.44 -1.28 -45.35
C GLU A 552 11.26 -2.04 -44.29
N THR A 553 12.13 -1.35 -43.56
CA THR A 553 12.86 -1.94 -42.42
C THR A 553 11.92 -2.28 -41.27
N LEU A 554 10.96 -1.42 -40.94
CA LEU A 554 9.97 -1.66 -39.88
C LEU A 554 9.03 -2.82 -40.22
N GLU A 555 8.50 -2.87 -41.44
CA GLU A 555 7.72 -4.01 -41.92
C GLU A 555 8.51 -5.32 -41.82
N GLN A 556 9.81 -5.30 -42.17
CA GLN A 556 10.68 -6.48 -42.03
C GLN A 556 10.94 -6.85 -40.56
N ILE A 557 11.16 -5.88 -39.67
CA ILE A 557 11.34 -6.13 -38.24
C ILE A 557 10.09 -6.81 -37.68
N HIS A 558 8.92 -6.27 -37.98
CA HIS A 558 7.65 -6.84 -37.57
C HIS A 558 7.48 -8.26 -38.10
N GLU A 559 7.69 -8.49 -39.40
CA GLU A 559 7.58 -9.83 -40.02
C GLU A 559 8.57 -10.85 -39.40
N VAL A 560 9.80 -10.43 -39.08
CA VAL A 560 10.81 -11.31 -38.46
C VAL A 560 10.44 -11.60 -37.00
N ARG A 561 9.92 -10.62 -36.24
CA ARG A 561 9.45 -10.81 -34.86
C ARG A 561 8.26 -11.76 -34.78
N THR A 562 7.26 -11.61 -35.65
CA THR A 562 6.13 -12.55 -35.73
C THR A 562 6.62 -13.97 -36.02
N LYS A 563 7.58 -14.13 -36.94
CA LYS A 563 8.16 -15.46 -37.22
C LYS A 563 9.00 -16.01 -36.08
N TYR A 564 9.60 -15.14 -35.27
CA TYR A 564 10.44 -15.52 -34.14
C TYR A 564 9.63 -16.13 -33.00
N GLN A 565 8.40 -15.65 -32.79
CA GLN A 565 7.51 -16.14 -31.73
C GLN A 565 7.39 -17.66 -31.73
N THR A 566 7.13 -18.25 -32.89
CA THR A 566 6.96 -19.70 -33.07
C THR A 566 8.22 -20.38 -33.66
N ALA A 567 9.40 -19.75 -33.56
CA ALA A 567 10.64 -20.31 -34.10
C ALA A 567 11.48 -20.96 -33.01
N HIS A 568 12.13 -22.06 -33.37
CA HIS A 568 12.99 -22.82 -32.46
C HIS A 568 14.30 -23.23 -33.15
N GLY A 569 15.26 -23.71 -32.35
CA GLY A 569 16.58 -24.15 -32.78
C GLY A 569 17.28 -23.22 -33.80
N ASP A 570 17.88 -23.81 -34.82
CA ASP A 570 18.59 -23.10 -35.91
C ASP A 570 17.76 -22.00 -36.58
N LYS A 571 16.42 -22.15 -36.66
CA LYS A 571 15.54 -21.16 -37.30
C LYS A 571 15.44 -19.92 -36.42
N LYS A 572 15.31 -20.10 -35.10
CA LYS A 572 15.32 -19.03 -34.12
C LYS A 572 16.64 -18.25 -34.18
N ASP A 573 17.78 -18.93 -34.16
CA ASP A 573 19.11 -18.31 -34.22
C ASP A 573 19.28 -17.43 -35.46
N ARG A 574 18.83 -17.92 -36.63
CA ARG A 574 18.86 -17.13 -37.87
C ARG A 574 17.95 -15.91 -37.83
N LEU A 575 16.76 -16.03 -37.19
CA LEU A 575 15.85 -14.91 -37.03
C LEU A 575 16.41 -13.90 -36.04
N THR A 576 17.07 -14.33 -34.96
CA THR A 576 17.80 -13.47 -34.01
C THR A 576 18.92 -12.72 -34.71
N GLU A 577 19.76 -13.41 -35.49
CA GLU A 577 20.83 -12.77 -36.27
C GLU A 577 20.26 -11.76 -37.27
N ARG A 578 19.18 -12.14 -37.98
CA ARG A 578 18.49 -11.25 -38.92
C ARG A 578 17.88 -10.03 -38.23
N LEU A 579 17.30 -10.20 -37.05
CA LEU A 579 16.80 -9.11 -36.22
C LEU A 579 17.94 -8.18 -35.83
N GLY A 580 19.08 -8.72 -35.38
CA GLY A 580 20.27 -7.93 -35.07
C GLY A 580 20.76 -7.10 -36.26
N GLU A 581 20.76 -7.66 -37.47
CA GLU A 581 21.06 -6.92 -38.71
C GLU A 581 20.05 -5.78 -38.94
N LEU A 582 18.75 -6.08 -38.88
CA LEU A 582 17.69 -5.11 -39.12
C LEU A 582 17.68 -3.99 -38.07
N THR A 583 17.95 -4.33 -36.81
CA THR A 583 18.10 -3.38 -35.72
C THR A 583 19.30 -2.47 -35.94
N SER A 584 20.44 -3.01 -36.40
CA SER A 584 21.62 -2.19 -36.73
C SER A 584 21.38 -1.28 -37.94
N ASP A 585 20.64 -1.77 -38.94
CA ASP A 585 20.20 -0.97 -40.07
C ASP A 585 19.25 0.15 -39.61
N LEU A 586 18.30 -0.16 -38.73
CA LEU A 586 17.38 0.79 -38.12
C LEU A 586 18.13 1.86 -37.33
N GLU A 587 19.06 1.49 -36.45
CA GLU A 587 19.91 2.43 -35.71
C GLU A 587 20.69 3.37 -36.65
N THR A 588 21.20 2.81 -37.75
CA THR A 588 21.92 3.58 -38.78
C THR A 588 20.99 4.54 -39.53
N GLN A 589 19.75 4.15 -39.79
CA GLN A 589 18.74 4.96 -40.47
C GLN A 589 18.17 6.05 -39.56
N LEU A 590 17.89 5.72 -38.30
CA LEU A 590 17.44 6.66 -37.28
C LEU A 590 18.53 7.67 -36.96
N ALA A 591 19.81 7.28 -37.11
CA ALA A 591 21.00 8.12 -36.93
C ALA A 591 20.79 9.16 -35.82
N VAL A 592 20.29 8.70 -34.67
CA VAL A 592 19.81 9.56 -33.59
C VAL A 592 20.89 10.59 -33.34
N GLU A 593 20.61 11.86 -33.67
CA GLU A 593 21.50 12.91 -33.21
C GLU A 593 21.59 12.72 -31.71
N LYS A 594 22.79 12.51 -31.18
CA LYS A 594 23.09 12.34 -29.75
C LYS A 594 22.53 13.47 -28.84
N GLY A 595 21.82 14.45 -29.40
CA GLY A 595 21.09 15.51 -28.72
C GLY A 595 19.85 15.05 -27.94
N ASN A 596 19.16 13.97 -28.33
CA ASN A 596 17.94 13.49 -27.63
C ASN A 596 18.18 12.39 -26.60
N TRP A 597 19.41 11.89 -26.46
CA TRP A 597 19.75 10.89 -25.45
C TRP A 597 20.00 11.56 -24.11
N MET A 598 19.46 11.00 -23.03
CA MET A 598 19.59 11.49 -21.66
C MET A 598 21.00 11.21 -21.09
N THR A 599 22.04 11.68 -21.78
CA THR A 599 23.44 11.28 -21.57
C THR A 599 23.90 11.45 -20.11
N PRO A 600 23.65 12.59 -19.42
CA PRO A 600 24.06 12.73 -18.02
C PRO A 600 23.34 11.73 -17.09
N VAL A 601 22.08 11.41 -17.38
CA VAL A 601 21.29 10.46 -16.60
C VAL A 601 21.77 9.04 -16.86
N ALA A 602 22.00 8.67 -18.13
CA ALA A 602 22.52 7.38 -18.54
C ALA A 602 23.90 7.09 -17.92
N GLU A 603 24.80 8.08 -17.88
CA GLU A 603 26.10 7.95 -17.23
C GLU A 603 25.98 7.70 -15.72
N ALA A 604 24.98 8.30 -15.06
CA ALA A 604 24.73 8.12 -13.64
C ALA A 604 24.02 6.80 -13.30
N ALA A 605 23.05 6.39 -14.13
CA ALA A 605 22.24 5.20 -13.93
C ALA A 605 22.98 3.90 -14.28
N LYS A 606 23.98 3.95 -15.18
CA LYS A 606 24.74 2.81 -15.74
C LYS A 606 23.94 1.79 -16.54
N GLU A 607 22.61 1.81 -16.43
CA GLU A 607 21.67 0.99 -17.18
C GLU A 607 20.70 1.90 -17.94
N THR A 608 20.32 1.49 -19.15
CA THR A 608 19.47 2.26 -20.06
C THR A 608 18.58 1.35 -20.87
N PHE A 609 17.46 1.88 -21.35
CA PHE A 609 16.58 1.21 -22.29
C PHE A 609 16.31 2.10 -23.52
N ALA A 610 16.65 1.60 -24.72
CA ALA A 610 16.42 2.29 -25.98
C ALA A 610 15.04 1.89 -26.54
N TRP A 611 14.05 2.75 -26.40
CA TRP A 611 12.66 2.47 -26.78
C TRP A 611 12.51 2.33 -28.29
N THR A 612 13.09 3.23 -29.08
CA THR A 612 12.99 3.21 -30.55
C THR A 612 13.67 1.99 -31.18
N THR A 613 14.66 1.39 -30.52
CA THR A 613 15.38 0.21 -31.01
C THR A 613 14.74 -1.09 -30.51
N ASN A 614 14.31 -1.13 -29.25
CA ASN A 614 13.73 -2.33 -28.66
C ASN A 614 12.27 -2.54 -29.06
N ILE A 615 11.48 -1.48 -29.20
CA ILE A 615 10.05 -1.55 -29.59
C ILE A 615 9.73 -0.51 -30.68
N PRO A 616 10.41 -0.57 -31.85
CA PRO A 616 10.24 0.41 -32.92
C PRO A 616 8.80 0.48 -33.45
N GLU A 617 8.11 -0.65 -33.57
CA GLU A 617 6.79 -0.77 -34.17
C GLU A 617 5.72 0.04 -33.42
N VAL A 618 5.83 0.15 -32.09
CA VAL A 618 4.89 0.94 -31.28
C VAL A 618 5.37 2.38 -31.12
N ILE A 619 6.66 2.55 -30.84
CA ILE A 619 7.23 3.87 -30.50
C ILE A 619 7.21 4.81 -31.70
N LEU A 620 7.54 4.30 -32.90
CA LEU A 620 7.53 5.11 -34.12
C LEU A 620 6.12 5.35 -34.69
N GLU A 621 5.11 4.64 -34.19
CA GLU A 621 3.69 4.91 -34.46
C GLU A 621 3.06 5.89 -33.45
N GLY A 622 3.86 6.39 -32.51
CA GLY A 622 3.46 7.45 -31.57
C GLY A 622 3.22 6.97 -30.14
N GLY A 623 3.50 5.71 -29.82
CA GLY A 623 3.45 5.17 -28.45
C GLY A 623 2.33 4.15 -28.22
N PHE A 624 2.19 3.73 -26.97
CA PHE A 624 1.28 2.68 -26.53
C PHE A 624 -0.15 3.19 -26.35
N ASP A 625 -1.14 2.35 -26.67
CA ASP A 625 -2.56 2.59 -26.43
C ASP A 625 -2.89 2.69 -24.95
N ILE A 626 -2.32 1.78 -24.16
CA ILE A 626 -2.52 1.68 -22.71
C ILE A 626 -1.15 1.56 -22.04
N VAL A 627 -0.88 2.44 -21.07
CA VAL A 627 0.23 2.29 -20.13
C VAL A 627 -0.35 2.10 -18.73
N ILE A 628 0.00 0.98 -18.09
CA ILE A 628 -0.57 0.58 -16.80
C ILE A 628 0.49 -0.02 -15.89
N GLY A 629 0.39 0.14 -14.57
CA GLY A 629 1.37 -0.45 -13.65
C GLY A 629 1.32 0.08 -12.22
N ASN A 630 2.19 -0.49 -11.38
CA ASN A 630 2.48 -0.04 -10.01
C ASN A 630 3.97 0.37 -9.93
N PRO A 631 4.32 1.63 -10.25
CA PRO A 631 5.71 2.06 -10.22
C PRO A 631 6.25 2.17 -8.78
N PRO A 632 7.56 1.99 -8.56
CA PRO A 632 8.19 2.07 -7.24
C PRO A 632 8.10 3.47 -6.60
N TYR A 633 7.83 3.54 -5.28
CA TYR A 633 7.52 4.80 -4.58
C TYR A 633 8.77 5.57 -4.12
N GLU A 634 9.69 4.94 -3.38
CA GLU A 634 10.92 5.57 -2.90
C GLU A 634 12.16 4.72 -3.20
N GLY A 635 13.18 5.30 -3.84
CA GLY A 635 14.49 4.66 -4.03
C GLY A 635 15.54 5.29 -3.13
N GLN A 636 15.76 4.76 -1.92
CA GLN A 636 16.82 5.28 -1.04
C GLN A 636 18.23 5.03 -1.63
N SER A 637 18.39 3.97 -2.41
CA SER A 637 19.65 3.49 -3.00
C SER A 637 20.11 4.24 -4.26
N GLN A 638 19.30 5.14 -4.82
CA GLN A 638 19.47 5.66 -6.20
C GLN A 638 19.49 7.21 -6.31
N GLN A 639 19.78 7.92 -5.22
CA GLN A 639 19.65 9.39 -5.13
C GLN A 639 20.42 10.19 -6.20
N ASP A 640 21.56 9.69 -6.69
CA ASP A 640 22.43 10.44 -7.61
C ASP A 640 21.81 10.55 -9.02
N TYR A 641 21.37 9.45 -9.65
CA TYR A 641 20.78 9.53 -11.00
C TYR A 641 19.35 10.10 -10.96
N ILE A 642 18.58 9.87 -9.90
CA ILE A 642 17.24 10.48 -9.72
C ILE A 642 17.36 12.02 -9.69
N GLY A 643 18.45 12.53 -9.10
CA GLY A 643 18.79 13.95 -9.13
C GLY A 643 19.07 14.48 -10.53
N GLU A 644 19.88 13.78 -11.34
CA GLU A 644 20.14 14.16 -12.73
C GLU A 644 18.87 14.06 -13.59
N LEU A 645 18.03 13.06 -13.37
CA LEU A 645 16.75 12.88 -14.05
C LEU A 645 15.78 14.04 -13.74
N ALA A 646 15.78 14.53 -12.49
CA ALA A 646 15.04 15.74 -12.13
C ALA A 646 15.56 16.98 -12.88
N ARG A 647 16.88 17.18 -12.88
CA ARG A 647 17.50 18.30 -13.59
C ARG A 647 17.22 18.26 -15.09
N PHE A 648 17.20 17.06 -15.68
CA PHE A 648 16.87 16.89 -17.09
C PHE A 648 15.44 17.32 -17.38
N TYR A 649 14.45 16.83 -16.62
CA TYR A 649 13.05 17.23 -16.83
C TYR A 649 12.81 18.72 -16.53
N ASP A 650 13.52 19.33 -15.58
CA ASP A 650 13.52 20.79 -15.34
C ASP A 650 13.93 21.59 -16.59
N GLU A 651 14.88 21.08 -17.36
CA GLU A 651 15.42 21.76 -18.55
C GLU A 651 14.48 21.63 -19.75
N GLU A 652 13.95 20.43 -19.99
CA GLU A 652 13.17 20.10 -21.19
C GLU A 652 11.69 20.48 -21.11
N TYR A 653 11.04 20.36 -19.94
CA TYR A 653 9.60 20.55 -19.82
C TYR A 653 9.23 21.87 -19.12
N ASP A 654 8.49 22.74 -19.82
CA ASP A 654 8.05 24.03 -19.29
C ASP A 654 7.14 23.90 -18.05
N PHE A 655 6.31 22.85 -17.98
CA PHE A 655 5.49 22.56 -16.80
C PHE A 655 6.31 22.04 -15.61
N TYR A 656 7.60 21.78 -15.81
CA TYR A 656 8.52 21.33 -14.78
C TYR A 656 9.34 22.49 -14.19
N LYS A 657 9.53 23.58 -14.96
CA LYS A 657 10.34 24.76 -14.59
C LYS A 657 9.89 25.53 -13.33
N THR A 658 8.71 25.21 -12.79
CA THR A 658 8.05 26.00 -11.75
C THR A 658 8.47 25.70 -10.30
N ILE A 659 9.31 24.69 -10.00
CA ILE A 659 9.58 24.35 -8.59
C ILE A 659 11.08 24.14 -8.31
N PRO A 660 11.78 25.14 -7.76
CA PRO A 660 13.19 25.02 -7.44
C PRO A 660 13.45 23.99 -6.32
N ARG A 661 14.27 22.98 -6.62
CA ARG A 661 15.07 22.19 -5.65
C ARG A 661 14.31 21.31 -4.65
N MET A 662 13.38 20.46 -5.11
CA MET A 662 12.87 19.36 -4.27
C MET A 662 13.21 17.99 -4.87
N ARG A 663 13.61 17.05 -4.01
CA ARG A 663 13.84 15.66 -4.39
C ARG A 663 12.53 15.09 -4.91
N HIS A 664 12.54 14.55 -6.11
CA HIS A 664 11.37 13.89 -6.66
C HIS A 664 11.45 12.40 -6.38
N ASP A 665 10.42 11.87 -5.72
CA ASP A 665 10.17 10.44 -5.60
C ASP A 665 10.15 9.76 -6.97
N LEU A 666 10.49 8.47 -6.97
CA LEU A 666 10.70 7.69 -8.17
C LEU A 666 9.40 7.54 -8.99
N TYR A 667 8.26 7.34 -8.32
CA TYR A 667 6.96 7.24 -8.99
C TYR A 667 6.61 8.46 -9.84
N GLN A 668 7.03 9.67 -9.45
CA GLN A 668 6.77 10.89 -10.25
C GLN A 668 7.50 10.83 -11.61
N LYS A 669 8.66 10.18 -11.65
CA LYS A 669 9.44 9.98 -12.87
C LYS A 669 8.76 8.96 -13.77
N PHE A 670 8.19 7.91 -13.19
CA PHE A 670 7.38 6.94 -13.90
C PHE A 670 6.09 7.55 -14.45
N ILE A 671 5.42 8.46 -13.74
CA ILE A 671 4.25 9.19 -14.26
C ILE A 671 4.62 9.95 -15.54
N ILE A 672 5.74 10.68 -15.53
CA ILE A 672 6.22 11.42 -16.71
C ILE A 672 6.57 10.45 -17.84
N ARG A 673 7.35 9.41 -17.54
CA ARG A 673 7.76 8.43 -18.53
C ARG A 673 6.57 7.69 -19.13
N GLY A 674 5.60 7.29 -18.32
CA GLY A 674 4.36 6.67 -18.77
C GLY A 674 3.58 7.60 -19.70
N TRP A 675 3.51 8.90 -19.36
CA TRP A 675 2.90 9.91 -20.23
C TRP A 675 3.64 10.10 -21.57
N GLU A 676 4.98 10.10 -21.58
CA GLU A 676 5.78 10.13 -22.81
C GLU A 676 5.50 8.91 -23.70
N LEU A 677 5.43 7.72 -23.10
CA LEU A 677 5.24 6.45 -23.80
C LEU A 677 3.79 6.20 -24.25
N THR A 678 2.81 6.85 -23.62
CA THR A 678 1.41 6.78 -24.04
C THR A 678 1.22 7.57 -25.34
N ARG A 679 0.48 7.02 -26.31
CA ARG A 679 0.15 7.75 -27.54
C ARG A 679 -0.91 8.83 -27.32
N GLU A 680 -1.01 9.80 -28.23
CA GLU A 680 -2.11 10.77 -28.20
C GLU A 680 -3.45 10.02 -28.32
N GLY A 681 -4.38 10.31 -27.40
CA GLY A 681 -5.65 9.62 -27.26
C GLY A 681 -5.61 8.33 -26.42
N GLY A 682 -4.42 7.80 -26.13
CA GLY A 682 -4.21 6.62 -25.29
C GLY A 682 -4.43 6.87 -23.79
N VAL A 683 -4.46 5.78 -23.01
CA VAL A 683 -4.79 5.76 -21.58
C VAL A 683 -3.55 5.46 -20.74
N LEU A 684 -3.31 6.28 -19.72
CA LEU A 684 -2.30 6.04 -18.68
C LEU A 684 -3.01 5.80 -17.35
N SER A 685 -2.72 4.68 -16.69
CA SER A 685 -3.34 4.29 -15.42
C SER A 685 -2.33 3.74 -14.42
N TYR A 686 -2.11 4.43 -13.30
CA TYR A 686 -1.18 3.96 -12.26
C TYR A 686 -1.81 3.95 -10.87
N ILE A 687 -1.30 3.05 -10.03
CA ILE A 687 -1.42 3.10 -8.57
C ILE A 687 -0.12 3.67 -8.00
N THR A 688 -0.20 4.75 -7.22
CA THR A 688 0.96 5.43 -6.63
C THR A 688 0.65 5.91 -5.22
N SER A 689 1.61 6.51 -4.52
CA SER A 689 1.33 7.25 -3.28
C SER A 689 0.38 8.44 -3.52
N ASN A 690 -0.56 8.71 -2.61
CA ASN A 690 -1.45 9.88 -2.65
C ASN A 690 -0.76 11.21 -2.29
N THR A 691 0.52 11.18 -1.91
CA THR A 691 1.31 12.36 -1.54
C THR A 691 1.24 13.50 -2.54
N PHE A 692 0.99 13.20 -3.82
CA PHE A 692 0.81 14.22 -4.86
C PHE A 692 -0.48 15.03 -4.73
N TYR A 693 -1.44 14.69 -3.86
CA TYR A 693 -2.70 15.42 -3.76
C TYR A 693 -2.47 16.86 -3.29
N THR A 694 -1.63 17.06 -2.26
CA THR A 694 -1.45 18.39 -1.63
C THR A 694 0.02 18.81 -1.54
N ILE A 695 0.96 17.89 -1.31
CA ILE A 695 2.37 18.23 -1.03
C ILE A 695 2.95 19.14 -2.12
N GLY A 696 3.59 20.24 -1.70
CA GLY A 696 4.13 21.26 -2.59
C GLY A 696 5.16 20.74 -3.60
N SER A 697 6.03 19.81 -3.17
CA SER A 697 7.06 19.18 -4.03
C SER A 697 6.50 18.38 -5.22
N LYS A 698 5.21 18.03 -5.18
CA LYS A 698 4.52 17.17 -6.15
C LYS A 698 3.60 17.95 -7.10
N GLN A 699 3.68 19.28 -7.09
CA GLN A 699 2.84 20.12 -7.96
C GLN A 699 3.08 19.85 -9.45
N THR A 700 4.27 19.39 -9.85
CA THR A 700 4.54 18.98 -11.24
C THR A 700 3.68 17.79 -11.67
N THR A 701 3.52 16.78 -10.81
CA THR A 701 2.60 15.65 -11.05
C THR A 701 1.17 16.14 -11.25
N ARG A 702 0.69 17.03 -10.37
CA ARG A 702 -0.66 17.62 -10.49
C ARG A 702 -0.84 18.39 -11.79
N GLN A 703 0.16 19.17 -12.19
CA GLN A 703 0.14 19.91 -13.45
C GLN A 703 0.05 18.97 -14.66
N LEU A 704 0.83 17.88 -14.68
CA LEU A 704 0.74 16.88 -15.74
C LEU A 704 -0.66 16.25 -15.80
N LEU A 705 -1.19 15.79 -14.66
CA LEU A 705 -2.54 15.20 -14.60
C LEU A 705 -3.62 16.19 -15.08
N GLN A 706 -3.51 17.47 -14.72
CA GLN A 706 -4.48 18.52 -15.07
C GLN A 706 -4.29 19.13 -16.47
N GLN A 707 -3.15 18.89 -17.13
CA GLN A 707 -2.92 19.23 -18.53
C GLN A 707 -3.45 18.17 -19.50
N ASN A 708 -3.83 17.01 -18.97
CA ASN A 708 -4.43 15.92 -19.72
C ASN A 708 -5.92 15.75 -19.35
N LYS A 709 -6.64 14.92 -20.11
CA LYS A 709 -8.02 14.56 -19.80
C LYS A 709 -8.02 13.50 -18.70
N LEU A 710 -8.02 13.96 -17.45
CA LEU A 710 -8.20 13.08 -16.29
C LEU A 710 -9.57 12.39 -16.39
N LEU A 711 -9.61 11.08 -16.17
CA LEU A 711 -10.81 10.25 -16.28
C LEU A 711 -11.31 9.90 -14.87
N ASP A 712 -10.41 9.32 -14.07
CA ASP A 712 -10.69 8.88 -12.71
C ASP A 712 -9.52 9.23 -11.77
N LEU A 713 -9.83 9.59 -10.54
CA LEU A 713 -8.90 9.75 -9.43
C LEU A 713 -9.51 9.11 -8.19
N LEU A 714 -8.91 8.03 -7.71
CA LEU A 714 -9.38 7.24 -6.59
C LEU A 714 -8.37 7.31 -5.44
N ARG A 715 -8.84 7.63 -4.24
CA ARG A 715 -8.10 7.46 -2.99
C ARG A 715 -8.37 6.06 -2.48
N ALA A 716 -7.34 5.22 -2.44
CA ALA A 716 -7.50 3.81 -2.11
C ALA A 716 -7.37 3.57 -0.60
N ASN A 717 -7.96 2.47 -0.13
CA ASN A 717 -7.81 1.93 1.20
C ASN A 717 -6.32 1.82 1.60
N PRO A 718 -5.88 2.41 2.73
CA PRO A 718 -4.50 2.31 3.21
C PRO A 718 -4.02 0.87 3.41
N ASP A 719 -4.92 -0.07 3.71
CA ASP A 719 -4.63 -1.50 3.90
C ASP A 719 -4.37 -2.24 2.57
N THR A 720 -4.33 -1.52 1.45
CA THR A 720 -4.00 -2.08 0.12
C THR A 720 -2.63 -2.73 0.06
N PHE A 721 -1.66 -2.15 0.75
CA PHE A 721 -0.30 -2.68 0.82
C PHE A 721 0.09 -2.78 2.30
N ASP A 722 0.93 -3.76 2.65
CA ASP A 722 1.55 -3.86 3.99
C ASP A 722 2.62 -2.76 4.22
N ALA A 723 2.38 -1.55 3.72
CA ALA A 723 3.28 -0.40 3.76
C ALA A 723 2.58 0.80 4.40
N THR A 724 3.33 1.69 5.05
CA THR A 724 2.80 2.90 5.72
C THR A 724 2.39 4.01 4.74
N VAL A 725 2.04 3.69 3.50
CA VAL A 725 1.77 4.66 2.44
C VAL A 725 0.32 4.57 2.01
N GLU A 726 -0.39 5.71 2.04
CA GLU A 726 -1.74 5.81 1.48
C GLU A 726 -1.69 5.77 -0.06
N PRO A 727 -2.35 4.80 -0.72
CA PRO A 727 -2.34 4.70 -2.17
C PRO A 727 -3.40 5.58 -2.85
N ALA A 728 -3.12 5.96 -4.09
CA ALA A 728 -4.02 6.62 -5.00
C ALA A 728 -3.92 5.97 -6.37
N ILE A 729 -5.07 5.75 -7.01
CA ILE A 729 -5.18 5.25 -8.37
C ILE A 729 -5.65 6.40 -9.25
N PHE A 730 -5.05 6.60 -10.41
CA PHE A 730 -5.58 7.54 -11.41
C PHE A 730 -5.60 6.90 -12.78
N ALA A 731 -6.56 7.33 -13.60
CA ALA A 731 -6.60 7.05 -15.03
C ALA A 731 -6.73 8.37 -15.78
N LEU A 732 -5.87 8.60 -16.77
CA LEU A 732 -5.94 9.76 -17.64
C LEU A 732 -5.87 9.34 -19.10
N ARG A 733 -6.45 10.16 -19.97
CA ARG A 733 -6.22 10.10 -21.41
C ARG A 733 -5.25 11.19 -21.82
N LYS A 734 -4.20 10.82 -22.56
CA LYS A 734 -3.22 11.78 -23.11
C LYS A 734 -3.90 12.59 -24.20
N GLN A 735 -4.45 13.73 -23.78
CA GLN A 735 -5.21 14.64 -24.62
C GLN A 735 -5.42 15.94 -23.84
N ASN A 736 -5.31 17.08 -24.51
CA ASN A 736 -5.65 18.36 -23.88
C ASN A 736 -7.12 18.38 -23.41
N PRO A 737 -7.40 18.69 -22.13
CA PRO A 737 -8.76 18.68 -21.60
C PRO A 737 -9.55 19.89 -22.08
N ASP A 738 -10.82 19.67 -22.43
CA ASP A 738 -11.79 20.76 -22.62
C ASP A 738 -12.00 21.50 -21.26
N PRO A 739 -12.16 22.83 -21.22
CA PRO A 739 -12.48 23.57 -19.98
C PRO A 739 -13.73 23.06 -19.24
N SER A 740 -14.65 22.40 -19.93
CA SER A 740 -15.86 21.78 -19.39
C SER A 740 -15.67 20.32 -18.97
N CYS A 741 -14.47 19.77 -19.15
CA CYS A 741 -14.17 18.38 -18.82
C CYS A 741 -14.41 18.10 -17.33
N LYS A 742 -15.16 17.03 -17.08
CA LYS A 742 -15.37 16.45 -15.77
C LYS A 742 -14.67 15.10 -15.68
N PHE A 743 -14.30 14.70 -14.48
CA PHE A 743 -13.71 13.41 -14.16
C PHE A 743 -14.31 12.88 -12.85
N ASN A 744 -14.14 11.60 -12.55
CA ASN A 744 -14.65 11.02 -11.31
C ASN A 744 -13.58 11.07 -10.22
N TYR A 745 -13.92 11.65 -9.07
CA TYR A 745 -13.17 11.56 -7.83
C TYR A 745 -13.87 10.52 -6.94
N ILE A 746 -13.13 9.53 -6.45
CA ILE A 746 -13.66 8.46 -5.59
C ILE A 746 -12.81 8.40 -4.33
N ASP A 747 -13.43 8.50 -3.16
CA ASP A 747 -12.81 8.14 -1.89
C ASP A 747 -13.26 6.74 -1.49
N ALA A 748 -12.34 5.79 -1.60
CA ALA A 748 -12.49 4.39 -1.25
C ALA A 748 -11.58 4.00 -0.07
N SER A 749 -11.16 4.98 0.75
CA SER A 749 -10.23 4.76 1.87
C SER A 749 -10.79 3.83 2.96
N GLU A 750 -12.11 3.74 3.09
CA GLU A 750 -12.80 2.83 4.03
C GLU A 750 -13.43 1.62 3.32
N THR A 751 -13.30 1.53 2.00
CA THR A 751 -13.91 0.47 1.19
C THR A 751 -13.01 -0.77 1.18
N GLU A 752 -13.60 -1.96 1.30
CA GLU A 752 -12.84 -3.20 1.13
C GLU A 752 -12.35 -3.32 -0.32
N ILE A 753 -11.08 -3.71 -0.50
CA ILE A 753 -10.43 -3.77 -1.81
C ILE A 753 -11.19 -4.66 -2.81
N GLN A 754 -11.86 -5.70 -2.31
CA GLN A 754 -12.69 -6.61 -3.11
C GLN A 754 -13.87 -5.93 -3.80
N GLU A 755 -14.39 -4.85 -3.21
CA GLU A 755 -15.53 -4.11 -3.74
C GLU A 755 -15.14 -3.17 -4.89
N TYR A 756 -13.85 -2.99 -5.17
CA TYR A 756 -13.37 -2.00 -6.17
C TYR A 756 -13.86 -2.30 -7.59
N ARG A 757 -14.15 -3.56 -7.91
CA ARG A 757 -14.73 -3.95 -9.21
C ARG A 757 -16.05 -3.23 -9.48
N SER A 758 -16.81 -2.88 -8.43
CA SER A 758 -18.06 -2.12 -8.56
C SER A 758 -17.84 -0.72 -9.14
N PHE A 759 -16.66 -0.11 -8.94
CA PHE A 759 -16.35 1.23 -9.45
C PHE A 759 -16.16 1.28 -10.97
N VAL A 760 -16.02 0.13 -11.64
CA VAL A 760 -15.96 0.07 -13.11
C VAL A 760 -17.34 0.34 -13.73
N GLN A 761 -18.41 0.00 -13.00
CA GLN A 761 -19.80 0.12 -13.44
C GLN A 761 -20.23 1.57 -13.64
N GLU A 762 -21.45 1.76 -14.15
CA GLU A 762 -22.01 3.08 -14.39
C GLU A 762 -22.09 3.86 -13.07
N LEU A 763 -21.19 4.82 -12.89
CA LEU A 763 -21.26 5.82 -11.83
C LEU A 763 -22.36 6.88 -12.12
N ASP A 764 -23.22 6.64 -13.11
CA ASP A 764 -24.23 7.57 -13.61
C ASP A 764 -25.61 7.30 -12.99
N SER A 765 -26.07 8.21 -12.13
CA SER A 765 -27.51 8.37 -11.86
C SER A 765 -28.01 9.82 -11.96
N SER A 766 -27.23 10.77 -12.48
CA SER A 766 -27.75 12.12 -12.73
C SER A 766 -27.43 12.69 -14.12
N LYS A 767 -28.52 13.00 -14.84
CA LYS A 767 -28.57 13.74 -16.11
C LYS A 767 -27.50 14.82 -16.15
N SER A 768 -26.73 14.89 -17.25
CA SER A 768 -25.78 15.96 -17.59
C SER A 768 -26.18 17.32 -16.97
N GLY A 769 -25.68 17.58 -15.76
CA GLY A 769 -25.98 18.79 -15.04
C GLY A 769 -25.01 19.88 -15.48
N THR A 770 -25.45 21.13 -15.39
CA THR A 770 -24.55 22.28 -15.51
C THR A 770 -23.80 22.54 -14.20
N GLU A 771 -23.83 21.62 -13.25
CA GLU A 771 -23.21 21.78 -11.94
C GLU A 771 -21.70 21.54 -12.02
N ARG A 772 -21.01 22.09 -11.02
CA ARG A 772 -19.55 22.06 -10.91
C ARG A 772 -19.06 20.74 -10.32
N VAL A 773 -19.87 20.15 -9.45
CA VAL A 773 -19.67 18.86 -8.77
C VAL A 773 -21.03 18.17 -8.73
N GLU A 774 -21.05 16.88 -9.05
CA GLU A 774 -22.25 16.03 -9.00
C GLU A 774 -21.90 14.77 -8.19
N PRO A 775 -22.68 14.38 -7.16
CA PRO A 775 -22.40 13.14 -6.42
C PRO A 775 -22.63 11.92 -7.33
N LEU A 776 -21.82 10.89 -7.13
CA LEU A 776 -21.97 9.58 -7.76
C LEU A 776 -22.75 8.66 -6.84
N ASP A 777 -23.52 7.74 -7.42
CA ASP A 777 -24.21 6.69 -6.67
C ASP A 777 -23.24 5.52 -6.48
N LEU A 778 -22.80 5.31 -5.24
CA LEU A 778 -21.74 4.38 -4.87
C LEU A 778 -22.16 3.57 -3.63
N LEU A 779 -21.39 2.55 -3.29
CA LEU A 779 -21.58 1.76 -2.06
C LEU A 779 -21.48 2.67 -0.82
N ASP A 780 -22.24 2.34 0.23
CA ASP A 780 -22.28 3.11 1.49
C ASP A 780 -20.89 3.31 2.14
N SER A 781 -19.94 2.42 1.85
CA SER A 781 -18.53 2.44 2.31
C SER A 781 -17.63 3.37 1.48
N SER A 782 -18.17 4.09 0.49
CA SER A 782 -17.40 4.90 -0.45
C SER A 782 -18.11 6.21 -0.79
N ARG A 783 -17.35 7.23 -1.18
CA ARG A 783 -17.89 8.54 -1.55
C ARG A 783 -17.37 8.94 -2.92
N GLY A 784 -18.26 9.35 -3.82
CA GLY A 784 -17.91 9.60 -5.21
C GLY A 784 -18.48 10.89 -5.74
N TYR A 785 -17.71 11.58 -6.59
CA TYR A 785 -18.09 12.85 -7.17
C TYR A 785 -17.60 12.98 -8.61
N ARG A 786 -18.46 13.45 -9.51
CA ARG A 786 -18.08 13.92 -10.83
C ARG A 786 -17.76 15.41 -10.78
N VAL A 787 -16.51 15.77 -11.02
CA VAL A 787 -15.97 17.12 -10.74
C VAL A 787 -15.41 17.76 -11.99
N ARG A 788 -15.68 19.05 -12.20
CA ARG A 788 -14.99 19.83 -13.24
C ARG A 788 -13.52 20.02 -12.89
N LEU A 789 -12.63 19.71 -13.83
CA LEU A 789 -11.18 19.86 -13.64
C LEU A 789 -10.76 21.29 -13.23
N GLN A 790 -11.51 22.30 -13.68
CA GLN A 790 -11.25 23.70 -13.34
C GLN A 790 -11.30 23.99 -11.84
N VAL A 791 -12.07 23.21 -11.05
CA VAL A 791 -12.11 23.32 -9.58
C VAL A 791 -10.71 23.25 -9.00
N TYR A 792 -9.95 22.24 -9.39
CA TYR A 792 -8.61 22.00 -8.87
C TYR A 792 -7.58 22.95 -9.46
N LYS A 793 -7.73 23.35 -10.73
CA LYS A 793 -6.87 24.37 -11.34
C LYS A 793 -6.96 25.71 -10.62
N ASP A 794 -8.10 26.04 -10.02
CA ASP A 794 -8.31 27.28 -9.27
C ASP A 794 -7.85 27.21 -7.81
N THR A 795 -7.47 26.02 -7.33
CA THR A 795 -6.89 25.80 -6.00
C THR A 795 -5.40 26.18 -5.95
N LEU A 796 -4.92 26.54 -4.76
CA LEU A 796 -3.50 26.73 -4.47
C LEU A 796 -2.67 25.53 -4.97
N ARG A 797 -1.61 25.78 -5.76
CA ARG A 797 -0.71 24.75 -6.33
C ARG A 797 -1.43 23.61 -7.07
N GLY A 798 -2.66 23.85 -7.53
CA GLY A 798 -3.48 22.85 -8.19
C GLY A 798 -3.85 21.66 -7.32
N ALA A 799 -3.91 21.78 -5.98
CA ALA A 799 -4.13 20.64 -5.08
C ALA A 799 -5.44 19.88 -5.36
N PHE A 800 -5.40 18.55 -5.27
CA PHE A 800 -6.58 17.69 -5.27
C PHE A 800 -7.11 17.52 -3.86
N PHE A 801 -8.43 17.55 -3.72
CA PHE A 801 -9.14 17.43 -2.46
C PHE A 801 -10.50 16.76 -2.69
N GLU A 802 -11.05 16.15 -1.65
CA GLU A 802 -12.39 15.57 -1.71
C GLU A 802 -13.43 16.70 -1.83
N PRO A 803 -14.25 16.75 -2.89
CA PRO A 803 -15.14 17.88 -3.19
C PRO A 803 -16.45 17.84 -2.39
N THR A 804 -16.37 17.63 -1.07
CA THR A 804 -17.50 17.73 -0.15
C THR A 804 -18.11 19.14 -0.17
N GLU A 805 -19.37 19.28 0.25
CA GLU A 805 -20.01 20.60 0.32
C GLU A 805 -19.20 21.60 1.18
N MET A 806 -18.67 21.11 2.31
CA MET A 806 -17.78 21.87 3.18
C MET A 806 -16.51 22.34 2.46
N ASN A 807 -15.81 21.42 1.79
CA ASN A 807 -14.56 21.73 1.10
C ASN A 807 -14.79 22.70 -0.08
N LEU A 808 -15.92 22.59 -0.77
CA LEU A 808 -16.28 23.54 -1.83
C LEU A 808 -16.56 24.94 -1.28
N ARG A 809 -17.24 25.07 -0.13
CA ARG A 809 -17.44 26.36 0.55
C ARG A 809 -16.11 26.99 0.95
N LEU A 810 -15.24 26.23 1.60
CA LEU A 810 -13.88 26.67 1.97
C LEU A 810 -13.05 27.08 0.76
N HIS A 811 -13.10 26.28 -0.30
CA HIS A 811 -12.43 26.58 -1.56
C HIS A 811 -12.89 27.93 -2.14
N ASP A 812 -14.19 28.14 -2.24
CA ASP A 812 -14.78 29.32 -2.89
C ASP A 812 -14.55 30.60 -2.07
N GLN A 813 -14.56 30.47 -0.75
CA GLN A 813 -14.33 31.60 0.14
C GLN A 813 -12.85 32.00 0.24
N PHE A 814 -11.94 31.02 0.25
CA PHE A 814 -10.54 31.26 0.63
C PHE A 814 -9.54 30.92 -0.47
N MET A 815 -9.63 29.75 -1.11
CA MET A 815 -8.53 29.20 -1.91
C MET A 815 -8.21 30.02 -3.16
N SER A 816 -9.23 30.52 -3.86
CA SER A 816 -9.01 31.37 -5.05
C SER A 816 -8.28 32.69 -4.71
N ARG A 817 -8.62 33.31 -3.58
CA ARG A 817 -7.96 34.52 -3.07
C ARG A 817 -6.53 34.23 -2.62
N ILE A 818 -6.31 33.14 -1.89
CA ILE A 818 -4.99 32.71 -1.42
C ILE A 818 -4.07 32.43 -2.59
N LYS A 819 -4.55 31.71 -3.61
CA LYS A 819 -3.78 31.43 -4.81
C LYS A 819 -3.26 32.73 -5.45
N GLY A 820 -4.15 33.71 -5.64
CA GLY A 820 -3.76 35.03 -6.16
C GLY A 820 -2.73 35.74 -5.29
N LEU A 821 -2.89 35.71 -3.96
CA LEU A 821 -1.92 36.30 -3.03
C LEU A 821 -0.57 35.58 -3.06
N ALA A 822 -0.57 34.25 -3.10
CA ALA A 822 0.64 33.44 -3.15
C ALA A 822 1.42 33.67 -4.44
N GLU A 823 0.73 33.79 -5.58
CA GLU A 823 1.33 34.12 -6.88
C GLU A 823 1.84 35.57 -6.93
N GLU A 824 1.10 36.54 -6.39
CA GLU A 824 1.52 37.94 -6.37
C GLU A 824 2.78 38.17 -5.52
N TRP A 825 2.87 37.47 -4.37
CA TRP A 825 3.91 37.67 -3.37
C TRP A 825 4.95 36.54 -3.32
N GLU A 826 4.99 35.67 -4.33
CA GLU A 826 5.86 34.49 -4.38
C GLU A 826 7.34 34.85 -4.13
N ALA A 827 7.82 35.89 -4.80
CA ALA A 827 9.20 36.35 -4.70
C ALA A 827 9.54 36.87 -3.29
N GLU A 828 8.59 37.49 -2.60
CA GLU A 828 8.76 38.02 -1.25
C GLU A 828 8.64 36.94 -0.17
N LEU A 829 7.85 35.89 -0.41
CA LEU A 829 7.59 34.80 0.53
C LEU A 829 8.62 33.66 0.46
N GLN A 830 9.57 33.73 -0.49
CA GLN A 830 10.54 32.67 -0.79
C GLN A 830 11.33 32.18 0.44
N ASP A 831 11.84 33.10 1.26
CA ASP A 831 12.60 32.75 2.48
C ASP A 831 12.47 33.84 3.55
N VAL A 832 12.94 33.57 4.78
CA VAL A 832 12.80 34.51 5.90
C VAL A 832 13.59 35.81 5.69
N THR A 833 14.76 35.74 5.05
CA THR A 833 15.61 36.92 4.77
C THR A 833 14.93 37.81 3.75
N THR A 834 14.42 37.22 2.67
CA THR A 834 13.70 37.92 1.62
C THR A 834 12.42 38.55 2.16
N LEU A 835 11.68 37.82 3.00
CA LEU A 835 10.51 38.34 3.70
C LEU A 835 10.88 39.56 4.56
N LYS A 836 11.90 39.43 5.42
CA LYS A 836 12.39 40.50 6.31
C LYS A 836 12.79 41.76 5.53
N ASN A 837 13.45 41.60 4.39
CA ASN A 837 13.86 42.71 3.53
C ASN A 837 12.67 43.43 2.86
N ASN A 838 11.52 42.76 2.72
CA ASN A 838 10.34 43.29 2.05
C ASN A 838 9.20 43.69 3.00
N VAL A 839 9.40 43.61 4.32
CA VAL A 839 8.37 43.94 5.34
C VAL A 839 7.77 45.33 5.13
N GLU A 840 8.57 46.35 4.85
CA GLU A 840 8.05 47.70 4.61
C GLU A 840 7.14 47.78 3.37
N LYS A 841 7.44 46.99 2.34
CA LYS A 841 6.62 46.87 1.12
C LYS A 841 5.31 46.15 1.43
N ILE A 842 5.37 45.02 2.14
CA ILE A 842 4.20 44.23 2.56
C ILE A 842 3.29 45.08 3.45
N ASN A 843 3.85 45.78 4.42
CA ASN A 843 3.10 46.68 5.30
C ASN A 843 2.36 47.76 4.52
N ARG A 844 3.04 48.40 3.56
CA ARG A 844 2.47 49.51 2.79
C ARG A 844 1.43 49.06 1.76
N ASN A 845 1.68 47.97 1.07
CA ASN A 845 0.92 47.59 -0.12
C ASN A 845 -0.08 46.46 0.14
N HIS A 846 -0.06 45.82 1.31
CA HIS A 846 -0.99 44.75 1.67
C HIS A 846 -1.60 44.99 3.05
N ILE A 847 -0.80 44.92 4.12
CA ILE A 847 -1.34 44.97 5.49
C ILE A 847 -2.13 46.25 5.75
N SER A 848 -1.66 47.42 5.28
CA SER A 848 -2.36 48.68 5.54
C SER A 848 -3.74 48.79 4.88
N GLU A 849 -3.99 47.98 3.84
CA GLU A 849 -5.27 47.95 3.10
C GLU A 849 -6.28 46.95 3.67
N LEU A 850 -5.84 46.05 4.58
CA LEU A 850 -6.71 45.05 5.20
C LEU A 850 -7.64 45.66 6.25
N ASP A 851 -8.94 45.41 6.10
CA ASP A 851 -10.00 45.73 7.06
C ASP A 851 -10.50 44.47 7.79
N ALA A 852 -11.32 44.62 8.84
CA ALA A 852 -11.91 43.48 9.53
C ALA A 852 -12.81 42.66 8.59
N GLY A 853 -12.65 41.34 8.61
CA GLY A 853 -13.30 40.40 7.70
C GLY A 853 -12.53 40.13 6.40
N ASP A 854 -11.46 40.87 6.10
CA ASP A 854 -10.55 40.49 5.03
C ASP A 854 -9.78 39.22 5.37
N VAL A 855 -9.27 38.54 4.34
CA VAL A 855 -8.41 37.36 4.49
C VAL A 855 -7.05 37.64 3.90
N SER A 856 -6.01 37.27 4.63
CA SER A 856 -4.62 37.25 4.17
C SER A 856 -4.01 35.89 4.48
N ILE A 857 -2.83 35.61 3.94
CA ILE A 857 -2.02 34.45 4.34
C ILE A 857 -1.08 34.81 5.49
N ILE A 858 -0.82 33.86 6.38
CA ILE A 858 0.02 34.07 7.58
C ILE A 858 1.45 34.53 7.25
N GLY A 859 1.99 34.14 6.09
CA GLY A 859 3.32 34.56 5.64
C GLY A 859 3.44 36.06 5.36
N LEU A 860 2.34 36.73 5.01
CA LEU A 860 2.31 38.19 4.84
C LEU A 860 2.02 38.93 6.15
N LEU A 861 1.48 38.23 7.16
CA LEU A 861 1.12 38.80 8.45
C LEU A 861 2.21 38.64 9.51
N THR A 862 3.10 37.66 9.35
CA THR A 862 4.07 37.25 10.36
C THR A 862 5.50 37.25 9.83
N LEU A 863 6.45 37.34 10.76
CA LEU A 863 7.88 37.14 10.54
C LEU A 863 8.39 35.98 11.38
N GLY A 864 9.56 35.45 11.01
CA GLY A 864 10.18 34.33 11.70
C GLY A 864 10.23 33.08 10.82
N GLY A 865 10.58 31.96 11.45
CA GLY A 865 10.78 30.69 10.76
C GLY A 865 11.39 29.64 11.67
N GLN A 866 12.08 28.67 11.07
CA GLN A 866 12.69 27.56 11.79
C GLN A 866 13.68 28.01 12.89
N GLY A 867 13.65 27.33 14.03
CA GLY A 867 14.60 27.54 15.12
C GLY A 867 16.02 26.99 14.86
N LEU A 868 16.78 26.79 15.93
CA LEU A 868 18.19 26.42 15.90
C LEU A 868 18.40 24.91 15.85
N THR A 869 19.44 24.46 15.16
CA THR A 869 19.86 23.05 15.15
C THR A 869 21.10 22.89 16.02
N THR A 870 21.03 22.02 17.03
CA THR A 870 22.23 21.58 17.77
C THR A 870 22.65 20.20 17.25
N ASP A 871 23.86 20.11 16.70
CA ASP A 871 24.46 18.85 16.20
C ASP A 871 24.69 17.82 17.34
N LYS A 872 24.53 18.23 18.61
CA LYS A 872 24.75 17.43 19.83
C LYS A 872 23.86 17.90 21.00
N ASN A 873 22.59 17.49 21.03
CA ASN A 873 21.64 17.86 22.11
C ASN A 873 22.23 17.63 23.52
N ALA A 874 22.86 16.48 23.77
CA ALA A 874 23.47 16.13 25.07
C ALA A 874 24.54 17.14 25.56
N LYS A 875 25.15 17.93 24.67
CA LYS A 875 26.20 18.88 25.07
C LYS A 875 25.63 20.21 25.56
N TYR A 876 24.60 20.70 24.90
CA TYR A 876 24.11 22.07 25.04
C TYR A 876 22.77 22.18 25.78
N MET A 877 22.08 21.06 25.98
CA MET A 877 20.75 21.03 26.56
C MET A 877 20.77 20.43 27.97
N ALA A 878 19.84 20.86 28.83
CA ALA A 878 19.67 20.35 30.19
C ALA A 878 18.21 20.43 30.67
N PHE A 879 17.86 19.60 31.64
CA PHE A 879 16.63 19.77 32.43
C PHE A 879 16.89 20.65 33.65
N LEU A 880 15.86 21.35 34.13
CA LEU A 880 15.94 22.07 35.41
C LEU A 880 15.70 21.12 36.58
N GLU A 881 16.47 21.27 37.66
CA GLU A 881 16.28 20.56 38.92
C GLU A 881 14.83 20.71 39.44
N GLY A 882 14.24 19.60 39.88
CA GLY A 882 12.87 19.57 40.40
C GLY A 882 11.78 19.27 39.35
N THR A 883 12.12 19.26 38.06
CA THR A 883 11.22 18.76 37.00
C THR A 883 11.06 17.24 37.06
N GLU A 884 9.96 16.71 36.53
CA GLU A 884 9.70 15.27 36.47
C GLU A 884 10.81 14.55 35.68
N GLU A 885 11.19 15.09 34.52
CA GLU A 885 12.25 14.54 33.69
C GLU A 885 13.62 14.52 34.40
N ALA A 886 13.95 15.56 35.18
CA ALA A 886 15.16 15.58 35.99
C ALA A 886 15.14 14.51 37.09
N ASN A 887 14.00 14.30 37.75
CA ASN A 887 13.83 13.28 38.78
C ASN A 887 13.93 11.87 38.20
N GLU A 888 13.34 11.62 37.04
CA GLU A 888 13.50 10.35 36.32
C GLU A 888 14.95 10.07 35.95
N LEU A 889 15.65 11.09 35.42
CA LEU A 889 17.05 10.97 35.03
C LEU A 889 17.95 10.68 36.24
N ALA A 890 17.68 11.32 37.39
CA ALA A 890 18.38 11.07 38.64
C ALA A 890 18.09 9.67 39.21
N ASN A 891 16.83 9.23 39.20
CA ASN A 891 16.44 7.91 39.73
C ASN A 891 17.05 6.74 38.94
N ARG A 892 17.28 6.93 37.64
CA ARG A 892 17.82 5.89 36.75
C ARG A 892 19.35 5.85 36.71
N ASN A 893 20.04 6.88 37.22
CA ASN A 893 21.50 6.99 37.16
C ASN A 893 22.12 7.02 38.57
N PRO A 894 22.82 5.96 39.01
CA PRO A 894 23.36 5.86 40.36
C PRO A 894 24.48 6.86 40.68
N ASP A 895 25.20 7.36 39.66
CA ASP A 895 26.30 8.33 39.77
C ASP A 895 25.88 9.74 39.30
N PHE A 896 24.61 10.09 39.44
CA PHE A 896 24.08 11.37 38.97
C PHE A 896 24.60 12.56 39.79
N ASP A 897 25.19 13.56 39.11
CA ASP A 897 25.58 14.85 39.71
C ASP A 897 24.93 16.05 39.00
N LEU A 898 24.59 17.07 39.79
CA LEU A 898 23.95 18.31 39.32
C LEU A 898 25.00 19.22 38.66
N ASN A 899 24.60 19.86 37.56
CA ASN A 899 25.41 20.75 36.72
C ASN A 899 26.56 20.05 35.97
N GLU A 900 26.75 18.75 36.16
CA GLU A 900 27.70 17.94 35.40
C GLU A 900 26.99 17.09 34.35
N ARG A 901 27.76 16.66 33.33
CA ARG A 901 27.26 15.81 32.26
C ARG A 901 27.33 14.35 32.71
N ASN A 902 26.21 13.64 32.69
CA ASN A 902 26.15 12.24 33.13
C ASN A 902 26.25 11.30 31.92
N GLU A 903 27.47 10.95 31.50
CA GLU A 903 27.73 10.19 30.27
C GLU A 903 27.09 8.78 30.24
N ASN A 904 26.67 8.24 31.38
CA ASN A 904 25.99 6.94 31.51
C ASN A 904 24.46 7.03 31.38
N ALA A 905 23.89 8.21 31.08
CA ALA A 905 22.45 8.40 30.97
C ALA A 905 21.83 7.68 29.77
N TYR A 906 20.67 7.05 30.00
CA TYR A 906 19.90 6.33 28.96
C TYR A 906 19.04 7.26 28.08
N LYS A 907 18.85 8.54 28.46
CA LYS A 907 18.15 9.53 27.63
C LYS A 907 19.14 10.33 26.78
N TYR A 908 18.67 10.86 25.65
CA TYR A 908 19.43 11.74 24.75
C TYR A 908 19.87 13.08 25.38
N LEU A 909 19.28 13.41 26.53
CA LEU A 909 19.55 14.56 27.40
C LEU A 909 20.14 14.04 28.72
N ASP A 910 21.38 14.42 29.03
CA ASP A 910 22.19 13.80 30.10
C ASP A 910 22.64 14.79 31.19
N ARG A 911 22.09 16.02 31.22
CA ARG A 911 22.44 17.08 32.17
C ARG A 911 21.22 17.63 32.89
N VAL A 912 21.38 17.90 34.18
CA VAL A 912 20.42 18.67 34.98
C VAL A 912 21.14 19.85 35.60
N ILE A 913 20.52 21.03 35.54
CA ILE A 913 21.06 22.28 36.07
C ILE A 913 20.23 22.77 37.25
N SER A 914 20.88 23.44 38.20
CA SER A 914 20.22 24.13 39.32
C SER A 914 19.80 25.56 38.93
N GLU A 915 18.81 26.12 39.64
CA GLU A 915 18.25 27.45 39.34
C GLU A 915 19.30 28.58 39.29
N ASP A 916 20.41 28.47 40.03
CA ASP A 916 21.48 29.46 40.04
C ASP A 916 22.32 29.51 38.74
N ARG A 917 22.11 28.55 37.82
CA ARG A 917 22.66 28.54 36.46
C ARG A 917 21.71 29.12 35.42
N VAL A 918 20.45 29.35 35.77
CA VAL A 918 19.43 29.87 34.87
C VAL A 918 19.52 31.40 34.81
N ALA A 919 19.69 31.94 33.62
CA ALA A 919 19.64 33.37 33.36
C ALA A 919 18.18 33.85 33.33
N ASP A 920 17.93 35.07 33.78
CA ASP A 920 16.62 35.70 33.63
C ASP A 920 16.44 36.15 32.17
N SER A 921 15.79 35.29 31.39
CA SER A 921 15.46 35.50 29.99
C SER A 921 14.70 36.80 29.71
N SER A 922 13.98 37.36 30.70
CA SER A 922 13.20 38.59 30.51
C SER A 922 14.02 39.88 30.61
N ASN A 923 15.26 39.78 31.09
CA ASN A 923 16.16 40.91 31.34
C ASN A 923 17.43 40.87 30.48
N LEU A 924 17.50 39.97 29.49
CA LEU A 924 18.63 39.90 28.56
C LEU A 924 18.72 41.18 27.71
N THR A 925 19.93 41.70 27.53
CA THR A 925 20.18 42.79 26.59
C THR A 925 20.10 42.30 25.14
N SER A 926 19.85 43.20 24.19
CA SER A 926 19.80 42.85 22.76
C SER A 926 21.10 42.22 22.24
N ASP A 927 22.24 42.55 22.86
CA ASP A 927 23.52 41.93 22.52
C ASP A 927 23.59 40.49 23.05
N GLU A 928 23.18 40.26 24.30
CA GLU A 928 23.13 38.91 24.90
C GLU A 928 22.12 38.00 24.21
N GLN A 929 20.99 38.53 23.75
CA GLN A 929 20.01 37.79 22.97
C GLN A 929 20.59 37.27 21.65
N LEU A 930 21.38 38.10 20.95
CA LEU A 930 21.92 37.79 19.62
C LEU A 930 23.26 37.03 19.66
N ASN A 931 24.12 37.35 20.63
CA ASN A 931 25.52 36.90 20.68
C ASN A 931 25.81 35.97 21.86
N GLY A 932 24.86 35.81 22.79
CA GLY A 932 25.01 34.98 23.97
C GLY A 932 25.47 35.78 25.20
N ILE A 933 25.32 35.16 26.37
CA ILE A 933 25.71 35.74 27.66
C ILE A 933 27.23 35.56 27.85
N ASP A 934 27.89 36.55 28.44
CA ASP A 934 29.33 36.49 28.77
C ASP A 934 29.63 35.16 29.48
N SER A 935 30.55 34.37 28.91
CA SER A 935 30.85 33.01 29.39
C SER A 935 31.49 32.98 30.78
N SER A 936 31.91 34.13 31.31
CA SER A 936 32.37 34.27 32.70
C SER A 936 31.24 34.37 33.72
N GLU A 937 30.00 34.63 33.28
CA GLU A 937 28.82 34.66 34.14
C GLU A 937 28.43 33.25 34.60
N LYS A 938 27.86 33.17 35.81
CA LYS A 938 27.43 31.88 36.38
C LYS A 938 26.14 31.38 35.74
N ALA A 939 25.25 32.30 35.41
CA ALA A 939 23.92 32.06 34.90
C ALA A 939 23.89 32.29 33.38
N THR A 940 24.03 31.22 32.60
CA THR A 940 24.10 31.26 31.13
C THR A 940 23.02 30.41 30.46
N TRP A 941 22.21 29.69 31.23
CA TRP A 941 21.19 28.79 30.70
C TRP A 941 19.86 29.50 30.53
N VAL A 942 19.25 29.37 29.36
CA VAL A 942 17.96 29.98 29.05
C VAL A 942 16.94 28.91 28.66
N PRO A 943 15.63 29.14 28.88
CA PRO A 943 14.60 28.20 28.45
C PRO A 943 14.62 28.01 26.93
N ILE A 944 14.31 26.81 26.47
CA ILE A 944 14.18 26.49 25.05
C ILE A 944 12.83 25.82 24.75
N GLU A 945 12.20 26.26 23.67
CA GLU A 945 10.95 25.71 23.15
C GLU A 945 11.26 24.58 22.17
N LYS A 946 10.76 23.37 22.46
CA LYS A 946 11.10 22.15 21.72
C LYS A 946 9.99 21.10 21.77
N GLY A 947 9.76 20.43 20.64
CA GLY A 947 8.85 19.29 20.50
C GLY A 947 7.40 19.62 20.83
N PHE A 948 6.50 18.64 20.71
CA PHE A 948 5.07 18.82 21.02
C PHE A 948 4.52 17.59 21.73
N ARG A 949 3.73 17.81 22.78
CA ARG A 949 2.89 16.78 23.45
C ARG A 949 1.46 17.31 23.44
N GLN A 950 0.45 16.44 23.32
CA GLN A 950 -0.96 16.85 23.37
C GLN A 950 -1.29 17.64 24.65
N SER A 951 -0.66 17.32 25.78
CA SER A 951 -0.81 18.05 27.05
C SER A 951 -0.33 19.51 27.02
N ASP A 952 0.44 19.90 26.01
CA ASP A 952 1.10 21.21 25.91
C ASP A 952 0.32 22.19 25.00
N LEU A 953 -0.94 21.92 24.65
CA LEU A 953 -1.77 22.76 23.76
C LEU A 953 -1.90 24.20 24.29
N TYR A 954 -1.64 25.26 23.51
CA TYR A 954 -1.55 26.68 23.94
C TYR A 954 -0.28 27.11 24.69
N TYR A 955 0.23 26.34 25.65
CA TYR A 955 1.45 26.69 26.41
C TYR A 955 2.20 25.47 26.96
N LYS A 956 3.54 25.55 26.91
CA LYS A 956 4.43 24.55 27.52
C LYS A 956 5.17 25.14 28.72
N SER A 957 5.21 24.44 29.85
CA SER A 957 6.03 24.84 31.00
C SER A 957 7.54 24.79 30.68
N LYS A 958 8.35 25.62 31.36
CA LYS A 958 9.80 25.74 31.12
C LYS A 958 10.56 24.54 31.71
N VAL A 959 10.59 23.43 30.99
CA VAL A 959 11.22 22.17 31.42
C VAL A 959 12.67 22.05 30.92
N GLU A 960 12.90 22.46 29.67
CA GLU A 960 14.18 22.28 28.96
C GLU A 960 14.91 23.61 28.82
N TYR A 961 16.24 23.55 28.95
CA TYR A 961 17.13 24.70 28.91
C TYR A 961 18.29 24.45 27.96
N ILE A 962 18.76 25.51 27.29
CA ILE A 962 19.94 25.51 26.44
C ILE A 962 21.01 26.44 27.03
N ASN A 963 22.27 26.05 26.92
CA ASN A 963 23.39 26.92 27.29
C ASN A 963 23.55 28.04 26.25
N TRP A 964 23.23 29.26 26.65
CA TRP A 964 23.25 30.46 25.81
C TRP A 964 24.52 31.31 26.02
N SER A 965 25.62 30.72 26.47
CA SER A 965 26.89 31.44 26.60
C SER A 965 27.50 31.77 25.22
N GLU A 966 28.25 32.87 25.14
CA GLU A 966 28.98 33.26 23.91
C GLU A 966 29.83 32.10 23.34
N GLU A 967 30.53 31.37 24.21
CA GLU A 967 31.34 30.20 23.83
C GLU A 967 30.47 29.08 23.23
N SER A 968 29.31 28.80 23.81
CA SER A 968 28.41 27.74 23.34
C SER A 968 27.82 28.06 21.97
N LEU A 969 27.41 29.31 21.74
CA LEU A 969 26.86 29.75 20.46
C LEU A 969 27.91 29.73 19.34
N GLN A 970 29.13 30.21 19.62
CA GLN A 970 30.26 30.12 18.68
C GLN A 970 30.57 28.66 18.34
N GLU A 971 30.52 27.77 19.33
CA GLU A 971 30.82 26.37 19.12
C GLU A 971 29.75 25.68 18.27
N ILE A 972 28.46 25.96 18.50
CA ILE A 972 27.35 25.48 17.67
C ILE A 972 27.55 25.91 16.22
N GLN A 973 27.83 27.19 15.96
CA GLN A 973 28.06 27.71 14.60
C GLN A 973 29.31 27.14 13.92
N SER A 974 30.31 26.69 14.69
CA SER A 974 31.54 26.10 14.14
C SER A 974 31.39 24.65 13.66
N HIS A 975 30.32 23.95 14.05
CA HIS A 975 30.03 22.59 13.62
C HIS A 975 29.32 22.56 12.26
N ARG A 976 29.60 21.54 11.43
CA ARG A 976 29.04 21.44 10.05
C ARG A 976 27.51 21.44 10.01
N ASN A 977 26.84 20.89 11.02
CA ASN A 977 25.37 20.78 11.06
C ASN A 977 24.72 21.74 12.07
N GLY A 978 25.50 22.55 12.79
CA GLY A 978 24.98 23.50 13.76
C GLY A 978 24.59 24.81 13.08
N ILE A 979 23.32 25.20 13.18
CA ILE A 979 22.80 26.42 12.51
C ILE A 979 21.95 27.21 13.50
N LEU A 980 22.33 28.47 13.72
CA LEU A 980 21.50 29.46 14.41
C LEU A 980 20.70 30.24 13.36
N LYS A 981 19.39 29.98 13.24
CA LYS A 981 18.48 30.71 12.36
C LYS A 981 17.52 31.56 13.19
N ASN A 982 17.06 32.68 12.64
CA ASN A 982 15.93 33.46 13.18
C ASN A 982 16.08 33.92 14.64
N ILE A 983 17.32 34.12 15.09
CA ILE A 983 17.65 34.52 16.47
C ILE A 983 17.02 35.85 16.89
N ASP A 984 16.72 36.74 15.94
CA ASP A 984 16.05 38.03 16.20
C ASP A 984 14.65 37.89 16.81
N TYR A 985 14.03 36.71 16.68
CA TYR A 985 12.68 36.43 17.19
C TYR A 985 12.72 35.59 18.47
N TYR A 986 13.91 35.25 18.96
CA TYR A 986 14.05 34.51 20.20
C TYR A 986 13.79 35.48 21.34
N PHE A 987 13.26 34.96 22.44
CA PHE A 987 12.91 35.72 23.64
C PHE A 987 11.78 36.74 23.47
N GLU A 988 11.34 37.05 22.25
CA GLU A 988 10.16 37.87 21.96
C GLU A 988 8.86 37.04 22.02
N PRO A 989 7.70 37.67 22.29
CA PRO A 989 6.41 37.01 22.18
C PRO A 989 6.13 36.54 20.74
N GLY A 990 5.75 35.28 20.58
CA GLY A 990 5.39 34.73 19.28
C GLY A 990 4.63 33.41 19.39
N VAL A 991 4.27 32.88 18.22
CA VAL A 991 3.58 31.61 18.07
C VAL A 991 4.58 30.54 17.66
N PHE A 992 4.76 29.52 18.49
CA PHE A 992 5.54 28.34 18.17
C PHE A 992 4.63 27.28 17.55
N ILE A 993 5.03 26.74 16.40
CA ILE A 993 4.35 25.65 15.70
C ILE A 993 5.35 24.51 15.49
N SER A 994 4.98 23.30 15.89
CA SER A 994 5.83 22.11 15.73
C SER A 994 5.89 21.64 14.27
N ARG A 995 7.00 21.02 13.88
CA ARG A 995 7.23 20.40 12.56
C ARG A 995 7.53 18.90 12.74
N GLY A 996 6.70 18.04 12.14
CA GLY A 996 6.93 16.59 12.01
C GLY A 996 6.43 15.70 13.16
N GLY A 997 6.08 14.44 12.82
CA GLY A 997 5.95 13.29 13.72
C GLY A 997 4.58 13.02 14.36
N PHE A 998 3.74 14.03 14.57
CA PHE A 998 2.39 13.87 15.12
C PHE A 998 1.41 14.81 14.40
N ALA A 999 0.94 14.33 13.25
CA ALA A 999 -0.23 14.66 12.43
C ALA A 999 -0.85 16.09 12.36
N ASN A 1000 -1.00 16.90 13.42
CA ASN A 1000 -1.90 18.07 13.31
C ASN A 1000 -1.18 19.41 13.55
N LEU A 1001 -1.51 20.41 12.73
CA LEU A 1001 -1.14 21.83 12.94
C LEU A 1001 -1.60 22.25 14.35
N ARG A 1002 -0.65 22.49 15.26
CA ARG A 1002 -0.94 23.03 16.59
C ARG A 1002 0.07 24.09 16.99
N ALA A 1003 -0.43 25.10 17.69
CA ALA A 1003 0.28 26.31 18.04
C ALA A 1003 0.39 26.50 19.56
N ARG A 1004 1.50 27.11 19.98
CA ARG A 1004 1.71 27.53 21.37
C ARG A 1004 2.14 28.97 21.43
N TYR A 1005 1.62 29.69 22.42
CA TYR A 1005 2.20 30.96 22.82
C TYR A 1005 3.57 30.71 23.46
N THR A 1006 4.60 31.40 22.97
CA THR A 1006 5.94 31.36 23.56
C THR A 1006 6.48 32.77 23.75
N ASP A 1007 7.24 32.96 24.83
CA ASP A 1007 7.86 34.21 25.21
C ASP A 1007 9.12 33.95 26.04
N ASN A 1008 10.14 34.79 25.91
CA ASN A 1008 11.36 34.70 26.73
C ASN A 1008 12.07 33.31 26.60
N ARG A 1009 12.09 32.70 25.41
CA ARG A 1009 12.76 31.41 25.14
C ARG A 1009 13.56 31.41 23.83
N ALA A 1010 14.57 30.56 23.76
CA ALA A 1010 15.18 30.14 22.50
C ALA A 1010 14.28 29.10 21.79
N ILE A 1011 14.43 28.94 20.47
CA ILE A 1011 13.57 28.05 19.66
C ILE A 1011 14.39 26.93 19.03
N ASP A 1012 13.95 25.68 19.18
CA ASP A 1012 14.59 24.49 18.58
C ASP A 1012 14.13 24.26 17.12
N ALA A 1013 14.96 23.57 16.32
CA ALA A 1013 14.70 23.28 14.91
C ALA A 1013 13.48 22.38 14.65
N THR A 1014 12.95 21.71 15.69
CA THR A 1014 11.70 20.94 15.65
C THR A 1014 10.45 21.79 15.41
N GLY A 1015 10.56 23.13 15.40
CA GLY A 1015 9.42 24.00 15.11
C GLY A 1015 9.78 25.30 14.41
N SER A 1016 8.75 26.11 14.16
CA SER A 1016 8.85 27.46 13.62
C SER A 1016 8.29 28.47 14.61
N ILE A 1017 8.94 29.62 14.74
CA ILE A 1017 8.43 30.78 15.47
C ILE A 1017 7.84 31.79 14.49
N LEU A 1018 6.62 32.26 14.75
CA LEU A 1018 5.92 33.27 13.98
C LEU A 1018 5.54 34.45 14.87
N ALA A 1019 6.00 35.65 14.50
CA ALA A 1019 5.75 36.90 15.21
C ALA A 1019 4.93 37.84 14.30
N PRO A 1020 3.74 38.33 14.72
CA PRO A 1020 2.96 39.27 13.94
C PRO A 1020 3.72 40.57 13.64
N THR A 1021 3.62 41.04 12.40
CA THR A 1021 4.24 42.29 11.94
C THR A 1021 3.52 43.54 12.44
N ASP A 1022 2.20 43.44 12.64
CA ASP A 1022 1.34 44.46 13.24
C ASP A 1022 0.48 43.85 14.37
N PRO A 1023 0.96 43.89 15.63
CA PRO A 1023 0.25 43.33 16.78
C PRO A 1023 -1.11 43.97 17.06
N GLN A 1024 -1.40 45.16 16.52
CA GLN A 1024 -2.72 45.80 16.70
C GLN A 1024 -3.77 45.18 15.81
N LYS A 1025 -3.38 44.76 14.59
CA LYS A 1025 -4.28 44.06 13.66
C LYS A 1025 -4.40 42.58 13.97
N LEU A 1026 -3.29 41.93 14.34
CA LEU A 1026 -3.25 40.51 14.63
C LEU A 1026 -2.35 40.27 15.85
N SER A 1027 -2.94 39.89 16.99
CA SER A 1027 -2.15 39.58 18.17
C SER A 1027 -1.61 38.16 18.14
N VAL A 1028 -0.54 37.92 18.90
CA VAL A 1028 0.06 36.57 19.06
C VAL A 1028 -0.98 35.59 19.60
N LYS A 1029 -1.76 36.00 20.60
CA LYS A 1029 -2.74 35.14 21.26
C LYS A 1029 -3.92 34.81 20.35
N TYR A 1030 -4.42 35.79 19.60
CA TYR A 1030 -5.46 35.52 18.59
C TYR A 1030 -4.99 34.48 17.58
N LEU A 1031 -3.76 34.65 17.07
CA LEU A 1031 -3.17 33.70 16.12
C LEU A 1031 -2.98 32.30 16.73
N THR A 1032 -2.55 32.20 17.99
CA THR A 1032 -2.49 30.92 18.72
C THR A 1032 -3.86 30.26 18.83
N GLY A 1033 -4.93 31.03 19.09
CA GLY A 1033 -6.30 30.52 19.14
C GLY A 1033 -6.75 29.95 17.79
N ILE A 1034 -6.63 30.75 16.72
CA ILE A 1034 -7.01 30.34 15.37
C ILE A 1034 -6.28 29.07 14.94
N LEU A 1035 -4.96 29.01 15.09
CA LEU A 1035 -4.15 27.88 14.64
C LEU A 1035 -4.31 26.60 15.49
N ASN A 1036 -5.02 26.68 16.61
CA ASN A 1036 -5.39 25.51 17.41
C ASN A 1036 -6.81 25.02 17.12
N SER A 1037 -7.59 25.69 16.27
CA SER A 1037 -8.90 25.19 15.84
C SER A 1037 -8.76 24.12 14.75
N GLU A 1038 -9.77 23.26 14.62
CA GLU A 1038 -9.84 22.24 13.57
C GLU A 1038 -9.99 22.86 12.17
N VAL A 1039 -10.54 24.08 12.04
CA VAL A 1039 -10.74 24.72 10.73
C VAL A 1039 -9.42 24.94 9.97
N PRO A 1040 -8.36 25.57 10.52
CA PRO A 1040 -7.09 25.67 9.82
C PRO A 1040 -6.36 24.33 9.62
N ILE A 1041 -6.56 23.36 10.51
CA ILE A 1041 -6.04 21.98 10.35
C ILE A 1041 -6.67 21.37 9.09
N HIS A 1042 -7.99 21.37 9.02
CA HIS A 1042 -8.76 20.85 7.89
C HIS A 1042 -8.40 21.54 6.57
N ILE A 1043 -8.26 22.87 6.56
CA ILE A 1043 -7.81 23.62 5.38
C ILE A 1043 -6.42 23.17 4.95
N THR A 1044 -5.52 22.99 5.92
CA THR A 1044 -4.14 22.61 5.63
C THR A 1044 -4.07 21.21 5.04
N GLU A 1045 -4.77 20.25 5.65
CA GLU A 1045 -4.79 18.85 5.23
C GLU A 1045 -5.36 18.67 3.82
N ASN A 1046 -6.41 19.43 3.49
CA ASN A 1046 -7.10 19.30 2.20
C ASN A 1046 -6.52 20.15 1.08
N PHE A 1047 -5.96 21.34 1.36
CA PHE A 1047 -5.59 22.30 0.30
C PHE A 1047 -4.11 22.69 0.26
N ILE A 1048 -3.34 22.47 1.34
CA ILE A 1048 -1.97 22.99 1.45
C ILE A 1048 -0.95 21.86 1.49
N ASN A 1049 -0.98 21.04 2.53
CA ASN A 1049 -0.08 19.91 2.74
C ASN A 1049 -0.61 18.99 3.85
N SER A 1050 -0.99 17.76 3.50
CA SER A 1050 -1.54 16.75 4.43
C SER A 1050 -0.51 16.13 5.36
N THR A 1051 0.78 16.14 5.02
CA THR A 1051 1.81 15.45 5.81
C THR A 1051 3.14 16.22 5.84
N GLY A 1052 3.84 16.13 6.97
CA GLY A 1052 5.21 16.66 7.06
C GLY A 1052 5.34 18.17 6.83
N MET A 1053 4.40 18.98 7.35
CA MET A 1053 4.34 20.43 7.13
C MET A 1053 5.70 21.13 7.28
N GLU A 1054 6.04 21.93 6.28
CA GLU A 1054 7.20 22.82 6.32
C GLU A 1054 6.83 24.26 6.69
N THR A 1055 7.83 25.05 7.09
CA THR A 1055 7.65 26.48 7.35
C THR A 1055 7.10 27.23 6.12
N ALA A 1056 7.43 26.78 4.90
CA ALA A 1056 6.90 27.36 3.67
C ALA A 1056 5.40 27.07 3.49
N ASP A 1057 4.92 25.90 3.91
CA ASP A 1057 3.51 25.53 3.84
C ASP A 1057 2.69 26.29 4.88
N LEU A 1058 3.23 26.42 6.11
CA LEU A 1058 2.63 27.24 7.15
C LEU A 1058 2.29 28.64 6.62
N ARG A 1059 3.19 29.26 5.86
CA ARG A 1059 3.00 30.63 5.31
C ARG A 1059 1.78 30.82 4.42
N LEU A 1060 1.19 29.74 3.91
CA LEU A 1060 0.06 29.77 2.98
C LEU A 1060 -1.29 29.64 3.69
N ILE A 1061 -1.30 29.36 5.00
CA ILE A 1061 -2.54 29.23 5.77
C ILE A 1061 -3.33 30.56 5.70
N PRO A 1062 -4.62 30.53 5.31
CA PRO A 1062 -5.47 31.71 5.35
C PRO A 1062 -5.78 32.10 6.77
N ILE A 1063 -5.73 33.40 7.06
CA ILE A 1063 -6.07 34.00 8.33
C ILE A 1063 -7.03 35.16 8.07
N PRO A 1064 -8.30 35.04 8.49
CA PRO A 1064 -9.23 36.15 8.55
C PRO A 1064 -8.76 37.23 9.53
N ILE A 1065 -8.92 38.49 9.17
CA ILE A 1065 -8.61 39.64 10.03
C ILE A 1065 -9.79 39.85 10.99
N PRO A 1066 -9.59 39.73 12.31
CA PRO A 1066 -10.69 39.78 13.26
C PRO A 1066 -11.28 41.18 13.42
N THR A 1067 -12.54 41.25 13.80
CA THR A 1067 -13.09 42.43 14.49
C THR A 1067 -12.49 42.55 15.89
N GLU A 1068 -12.54 43.75 16.50
CA GLU A 1068 -12.03 43.95 17.86
C GLU A 1068 -12.71 43.00 18.87
N GLU A 1069 -14.02 42.79 18.74
CA GLU A 1069 -14.79 41.88 19.61
C GLU A 1069 -14.32 40.43 19.45
N GLN A 1070 -14.19 39.94 18.21
CA GLN A 1070 -13.66 38.59 17.95
C GLN A 1070 -12.23 38.42 18.48
N ARG A 1071 -11.38 39.45 18.29
CA ARG A 1071 -10.01 39.43 18.79
C ARG A 1071 -9.98 39.31 20.32
N GLU A 1072 -10.72 40.17 21.02
CA GLU A 1072 -10.77 40.18 22.49
C GLU A 1072 -11.34 38.88 23.08
N SER A 1073 -12.36 38.28 22.44
CA SER A 1073 -12.93 37.01 22.89
C SER A 1073 -11.91 35.87 22.80
N VAL A 1074 -11.27 35.68 21.64
CA VAL A 1074 -10.27 34.61 21.45
C VAL A 1074 -9.04 34.85 22.34
N GLU A 1075 -8.57 36.09 22.47
CA GLU A 1075 -7.43 36.42 23.35
C GLU A 1075 -7.71 36.11 24.81
N THR A 1076 -8.94 36.31 25.26
CA THR A 1076 -9.36 36.01 26.63
C THR A 1076 -9.32 34.50 26.85
N LEU A 1077 -9.96 33.70 26.00
CA LEU A 1077 -9.96 32.24 26.11
C LEU A 1077 -8.55 31.64 26.07
N VAL A 1078 -7.70 32.14 25.17
CA VAL A 1078 -6.29 31.70 25.09
C VAL A 1078 -5.53 32.04 26.38
N GLU A 1079 -5.77 33.21 27.00
CA GLU A 1079 -5.17 33.53 28.29
C GLU A 1079 -5.67 32.59 29.40
N GLU A 1080 -6.95 32.21 29.38
CA GLU A 1080 -7.53 31.28 30.35
C GLU A 1080 -6.93 29.87 30.20
N ALA A 1081 -6.71 29.41 28.96
CA ALA A 1081 -6.01 28.16 28.67
C ALA A 1081 -4.57 28.18 29.19
N ILE A 1082 -3.83 29.27 28.91
CA ILE A 1082 -2.45 29.44 29.40
C ILE A 1082 -2.40 29.42 30.93
N GLU A 1083 -3.33 30.11 31.61
CA GLU A 1083 -3.38 30.14 33.07
C GLU A 1083 -3.82 28.79 33.67
N SER A 1084 -4.68 28.03 32.99
CA SER A 1084 -5.01 26.66 33.37
C SER A 1084 -3.78 25.75 33.30
N GLN A 1085 -3.01 25.80 32.21
CA GLN A 1085 -1.76 25.02 32.06
C GLN A 1085 -0.63 25.45 33.00
N ARG A 1086 -0.63 26.70 33.46
CA ARG A 1086 0.27 27.16 34.53
C ARG A 1086 -0.13 26.64 35.91
N GLY A 1087 -1.30 26.00 36.04
CA GLY A 1087 -1.86 25.52 37.31
C GLY A 1087 -2.51 26.64 38.15
N ASN A 1088 -2.79 27.79 37.53
CA ASN A 1088 -3.36 28.97 38.21
C ASN A 1088 -4.90 29.00 38.16
N ARG A 1089 -5.52 28.20 37.29
CA ARG A 1089 -6.98 28.02 37.18
C ARG A 1089 -7.35 26.54 37.15
N SER A 1090 -8.62 26.24 37.44
CA SER A 1090 -9.17 24.87 37.47
C SER A 1090 -10.11 24.57 36.30
N GLU A 1091 -10.25 25.48 35.34
CA GLU A 1091 -11.08 25.29 34.15
C GLU A 1091 -10.46 24.21 33.26
N SER A 1092 -11.31 23.32 32.71
CA SER A 1092 -10.84 22.26 31.82
C SER A 1092 -10.38 22.85 30.49
N LEU A 1093 -9.21 22.43 29.99
CA LEU A 1093 -8.70 22.84 28.69
C LEU A 1093 -9.64 22.43 27.54
N GLU A 1094 -10.33 21.29 27.68
CA GLU A 1094 -11.29 20.81 26.70
C GLU A 1094 -12.45 21.81 26.53
N SER A 1095 -13.00 22.32 27.64
CA SER A 1095 -14.09 23.32 27.60
C SER A 1095 -13.65 24.62 26.95
N ILE A 1096 -12.41 25.06 27.20
CA ILE A 1096 -11.88 26.29 26.58
C ILE A 1096 -11.66 26.07 25.08
N GLN A 1097 -11.19 24.88 24.70
CA GLN A 1097 -11.01 24.51 23.30
C GLN A 1097 -12.35 24.50 22.54
N GLU A 1098 -13.41 23.93 23.11
CA GLU A 1098 -14.76 23.95 22.53
C GLU A 1098 -15.25 25.39 22.27
N GLU A 1099 -15.08 26.30 23.25
CA GLU A 1099 -15.46 27.71 23.08
C GLU A 1099 -14.61 28.44 22.04
N VAL A 1100 -13.32 28.11 21.94
CA VAL A 1100 -12.46 28.65 20.87
C VAL A 1100 -12.96 28.14 19.53
N GLU A 1101 -13.22 26.85 19.38
CA GLU A 1101 -13.70 26.24 18.13
C GLU A 1101 -14.97 26.92 17.62
N GLU A 1102 -15.99 27.08 18.46
CA GLU A 1102 -17.26 27.74 18.08
C GLU A 1102 -17.02 29.17 17.53
N ILE A 1103 -16.12 29.93 18.16
CA ILE A 1103 -15.78 31.28 17.70
C ILE A 1103 -15.01 31.25 16.39
N VAL A 1104 -14.06 30.32 16.23
CA VAL A 1104 -13.27 30.20 14.99
C VAL A 1104 -14.15 29.77 13.83
N GLU A 1105 -15.02 28.79 14.02
CA GLU A 1105 -16.03 28.37 13.03
C GLU A 1105 -16.90 29.54 12.57
N GLN A 1106 -17.37 30.38 13.49
CA GLN A 1106 -18.11 31.61 13.16
C GLN A 1106 -17.27 32.62 12.37
N ILE A 1107 -15.98 32.76 12.69
CA ILE A 1107 -15.05 33.65 11.96
C ILE A 1107 -14.83 33.15 10.53
N TYR A 1108 -14.67 31.85 10.34
CA TYR A 1108 -14.49 31.23 9.04
C TYR A 1108 -15.80 31.02 8.28
N GLN A 1109 -16.95 31.13 8.96
CA GLN A 1109 -18.30 30.89 8.43
C GLN A 1109 -18.50 29.45 7.93
N VAL A 1110 -18.01 28.50 8.72
CA VAL A 1110 -18.10 27.05 8.49
C VAL A 1110 -18.53 26.34 9.77
N ASP A 1111 -18.99 25.10 9.64
CA ASP A 1111 -19.41 24.21 10.72
C ASP A 1111 -18.88 22.82 10.39
N LEU A 1112 -17.80 22.37 11.03
CA LEU A 1112 -17.15 21.11 10.64
C LEU A 1112 -17.94 19.86 11.05
N ASP A 1113 -18.96 20.01 11.90
CA ASP A 1113 -19.82 18.92 12.37
C ASP A 1113 -21.03 18.66 11.45
N GLU A 1114 -21.29 19.54 10.46
CA GLU A 1114 -22.30 19.38 9.38
C GLU A 1114 -21.72 18.71 8.12
#